data_AF-A0A949IM04-F1
#
_entry.id   AF-A0A949IM04-F1
#
_cell.length_a   1.000
_cell.length_b   1.000
_cell.length_c   1.000
_cell.angle_alpha   90.00
_cell.angle_beta   90.00
_cell.angle_gamma   90.00
#
_symmetry.space_group_name_H-M   'P 1'
#
loop_
_entity.id
_entity.type
_entity.pdbx_description
1 polymer ?
#
loop_
_entity_poly.entity_id
_entity_poly.type
_entity_poly.pdbx_seq_one_letter_code
_entity_poly.pdbx_strand_id
1 'polypeptide(L)'
;MWIVELALRRPYSFIAMALLITILGVVSALRMSTDIFPFINQPVVTCIWSYNGLPAEEVENRITTICERAITTVTSDIDHIESNSLSGLAVIKIYLHQGADVGKAVGTIGSLCQTILKVFPPGITPPLITSFNASDVPILQLGLGSKTLSESELFDFGLNFIRTGLSGVPGASIPLPYGGKQRQVMVDLDPQLLMAKGLSAYDVVTALNAQNIIIPSGTAKIGDTEYAVQLNNSPQAIEAFNNLPIKLVNGATIYLKDVALVHDGYAVQTNIVHHDGRRGALLNVLRSGGASTIAVVKGIRERLPKVLAGLPESLHVEPLCDQSLFVKGAIQGVVNEALTASCLTAILILLLLGSWRSTIIVVISIPLSILCSLIGLNLCGQTINTMTLGGLALAVGMLVDDATVEVENIHRNMHLGKPIVKAILDGAAQIATPTFVSTLSICIVFVPVILLNEPARSLFVPLGMSVVFAMMASYLLSRTIVPLMARNLLTAESTHPDDRPKGAMVAELDGSTSRRWSLLGWLHGIVEGAFEWLRSHYRDLLAHCLHHKTITIVGFLVFYIASYCLIPFLGQDFFPQVDGGQLRIHVVCRTGQRIEETERKFLKIESAIREVIPQGEITAILDNIGLPTSGINLAYGDNITMSNFDGEILISLAEERKESTFAYAKKIRKLLSERFPEVSYFFQPADIVSQILNAGLPAPIDIQVTGKKKAENFAVAKLVRDRVATVRGAVDVTLHQLVNGPQIKLDVDRSKAMQFGLTERDVANSLLINLSSSFQVAPNFWVNPKNGVNYNLAVQTPTAKISSVEEVMSTQLPAVSAGGLTTSSAPATNSDGSVARTAASRYNQNQLLANVAQMSRGVTSAIVSHYRIQPVFDIYCNVQDRDLGGVTQDIRVILDELKGKLPKGSEFIVRGQADAMNSAFIGLIGGIAFALVLVYLLLVVNFHSWVDPLIILMAIPGAFAGIAWSLFATSTSFSVPALMGAMMSIGVASANSILMITFANEQLDEGKEAQIAALNAGATRFRPVMMTAAAMIIGTLPMALGLGEGGSQNAPLGRAVIGGLLAATAGTLFFVPVIFSMIRSRYQREQHHEL
;
A
#
# COMPACT_ATOMS: atom_id res chain seq x y z
N MET A 1 -22.72 -5.32 44.30
CA MET A 1 -22.43 -5.24 42.84
C MET A 1 -23.73 -5.42 42.05
N TRP A 2 -24.37 -4.32 41.61
CA TRP A 2 -25.72 -4.36 41.04
C TRP A 2 -25.83 -5.15 39.72
N ILE A 3 -24.75 -5.17 38.91
CA ILE A 3 -24.78 -5.75 37.55
C ILE A 3 -24.80 -7.29 37.58
N VAL A 4 -24.03 -7.90 38.49
CA VAL A 4 -24.02 -9.35 38.69
C VAL A 4 -25.31 -9.81 39.33
N GLU A 5 -25.84 -9.04 40.29
CA GLU A 5 -27.13 -9.32 40.90
C GLU A 5 -28.27 -9.25 39.87
N LEU A 6 -28.24 -8.27 38.97
CA LEU A 6 -29.19 -8.15 37.87
C LEU A 6 -29.10 -9.35 36.91
N ALA A 7 -27.88 -9.79 36.57
CA ALA A 7 -27.65 -10.96 35.72
C ALA A 7 -28.21 -12.25 36.33
N LEU A 8 -28.07 -12.43 37.65
CA LEU A 8 -28.63 -13.57 38.35
C LEU A 8 -30.16 -13.51 38.46
N ARG A 9 -30.75 -12.33 38.66
CA ARG A 9 -32.21 -12.13 38.75
C ARG A 9 -32.93 -12.26 37.41
N ARG A 10 -32.32 -11.83 36.30
CA ARG A 10 -32.92 -11.83 34.95
C ARG A 10 -32.08 -12.64 33.94
N PRO A 11 -32.01 -13.98 34.09
CA PRO A 11 -31.12 -14.82 33.28
C PRO A 11 -31.45 -14.80 31.78
N TYR A 12 -32.74 -14.76 31.41
CA TYR A 12 -33.17 -14.77 30.02
C TYR A 12 -32.73 -13.53 29.23
N SER A 13 -32.62 -12.36 29.88
CA SER A 13 -32.18 -11.12 29.22
C SER A 13 -30.73 -11.21 28.74
N PHE A 14 -29.84 -11.82 29.55
CA PHE A 14 -28.42 -11.95 29.20
C PHE A 14 -28.16 -13.10 28.23
N ILE A 15 -28.98 -14.16 28.24
CA ILE A 15 -28.98 -15.19 27.18
C ILE A 15 -29.43 -14.58 25.84
N ALA A 16 -30.49 -13.78 25.84
CA ALA A 16 -30.95 -13.08 24.63
C ALA A 16 -29.88 -12.10 24.11
N MET A 17 -29.19 -11.38 25.00
CA MET A 17 -28.05 -10.53 24.64
C MET A 17 -26.93 -11.33 23.98
N ALA A 18 -26.55 -12.48 24.55
CA ALA A 18 -25.53 -13.37 23.97
C ALA A 18 -25.92 -13.89 22.58
N LEU A 19 -27.19 -14.26 22.40
CA LEU A 19 -27.73 -14.68 21.11
C LEU A 19 -27.73 -13.52 20.09
N LEU A 20 -28.11 -12.31 20.51
CA LEU A 20 -28.10 -11.12 19.68
C LEU A 20 -26.66 -10.76 19.24
N ILE A 21 -25.69 -10.82 20.15
CA ILE A 21 -24.27 -10.62 19.84
C ILE A 21 -23.81 -11.66 18.81
N THR A 22 -24.21 -12.92 18.98
CA THR A 22 -23.87 -13.97 18.01
C THR A 22 -24.45 -13.67 16.62
N ILE A 23 -25.74 -13.31 16.54
CA ILE A 23 -26.42 -13.02 15.27
C ILE A 23 -25.81 -11.77 14.61
N LEU A 24 -25.73 -10.64 15.33
CA LEU A 24 -25.21 -9.39 14.80
C LEU A 24 -23.71 -9.48 14.46
N GLY A 25 -22.95 -10.23 15.26
CA GLY A 25 -21.52 -10.47 15.04
C GLY A 25 -21.29 -11.29 13.76
N VAL A 26 -22.02 -12.39 13.57
CA VAL A 26 -21.92 -13.20 12.35
C VAL A 26 -22.37 -12.41 11.12
N VAL A 27 -23.47 -11.65 11.21
CA VAL A 27 -23.93 -10.80 10.10
C VAL A 27 -22.91 -9.71 9.78
N SER A 28 -22.29 -9.10 10.79
CA SER A 28 -21.22 -8.10 10.58
C SER A 28 -20.00 -8.74 9.92
N ALA A 29 -19.56 -9.90 10.41
CA ALA A 29 -18.43 -10.63 9.84
C ALA A 29 -18.63 -11.00 8.36
N LEU A 30 -19.87 -11.31 7.95
CA LEU A 30 -20.20 -11.65 6.56
C LEU A 30 -20.36 -10.42 5.64
N ARG A 31 -20.67 -9.24 6.19
CA ARG A 31 -20.90 -8.01 5.41
C ARG A 31 -19.69 -7.11 5.31
N MET A 32 -18.77 -7.18 6.27
CA MET A 32 -17.56 -6.37 6.26
C MET A 32 -16.69 -6.72 5.05
N SER A 33 -16.06 -5.69 4.47
CA SER A 33 -15.09 -5.90 3.40
C SER A 33 -13.82 -6.51 3.96
N THR A 34 -13.22 -7.41 3.19
CA THR A 34 -12.06 -8.19 3.60
C THR A 34 -10.86 -7.89 2.70
N ASP A 35 -9.72 -7.52 3.29
CA ASP A 35 -8.51 -7.15 2.56
C ASP A 35 -7.22 -7.39 3.38
N ILE A 36 -6.04 -7.17 2.80
CA ILE A 36 -4.77 -7.31 3.54
C ILE A 36 -4.55 -6.18 4.54
N PHE A 37 -4.78 -4.93 4.12
CA PHE A 37 -4.65 -3.73 4.94
C PHE A 37 -5.95 -2.93 4.97
N PRO A 38 -6.16 -2.12 6.02
CA PRO A 38 -7.23 -1.13 6.02
C PRO A 38 -7.07 -0.12 4.89
N PHE A 39 -8.18 0.54 4.54
CA PHE A 39 -8.17 1.60 3.54
C PHE A 39 -7.37 2.81 4.05
N ILE A 40 -6.28 3.17 3.37
CA ILE A 40 -5.49 4.35 3.69
C ILE A 40 -6.10 5.55 2.96
N ASN A 41 -6.80 6.40 3.71
CA ASN A 41 -7.47 7.57 3.17
C ASN A 41 -6.48 8.73 2.99
N GLN A 42 -5.60 8.61 2.00
CA GLN A 42 -4.77 9.70 1.50
C GLN A 42 -5.30 10.10 0.12
N PRO A 43 -6.26 11.04 0.06
CA PRO A 43 -6.90 11.41 -1.19
C PRO A 43 -5.94 12.14 -2.12
N VAL A 44 -5.81 11.62 -3.35
CA VAL A 44 -5.00 12.23 -4.41
C VAL A 44 -5.90 12.56 -5.59
N VAL A 45 -5.81 13.79 -6.08
CA VAL A 45 -6.41 14.21 -7.35
C VAL A 45 -5.30 14.33 -8.39
N THR A 46 -5.41 13.60 -9.48
CA THR A 46 -4.44 13.61 -10.56
C THR A 46 -4.99 14.34 -11.77
N CYS A 47 -4.24 15.32 -12.27
CA CYS A 47 -4.52 16.05 -13.49
C CYS A 47 -3.51 15.63 -14.56
N ILE A 48 -4.01 15.09 -15.68
CA ILE A 48 -3.20 14.55 -16.76
C ILE A 48 -3.38 15.41 -18.00
N TRP A 49 -2.31 16.09 -18.42
CA TRP A 49 -2.25 16.85 -19.66
C TRP A 49 -1.47 16.07 -20.71
N SER A 50 -1.99 15.99 -21.92
CA SER A 50 -1.33 15.37 -23.06
C SER A 50 -1.17 16.37 -24.20
N TYR A 51 0.03 16.47 -24.74
CA TYR A 51 0.33 17.22 -25.96
C TYR A 51 1.50 16.55 -26.69
N ASN A 52 1.19 15.66 -27.63
CA ASN A 52 2.16 14.83 -28.32
C ASN A 52 3.17 15.68 -29.12
N GLY A 53 4.43 15.25 -29.12
CA GLY A 53 5.51 15.91 -29.87
C GLY A 53 6.29 16.99 -29.10
N LEU A 54 5.89 17.35 -27.88
CA LEU A 54 6.69 18.25 -27.03
C LEU A 54 7.71 17.48 -26.16
N PRO A 55 8.98 17.90 -26.12
CA PRO A 55 9.96 17.39 -25.16
C PRO A 55 9.56 17.66 -23.70
N ALA A 56 10.06 16.86 -22.77
CA ALA A 56 9.73 16.94 -21.34
C ALA A 56 9.96 18.34 -20.73
N GLU A 57 11.07 19.01 -21.07
CA GLU A 57 11.39 20.36 -20.59
C GLU A 57 10.40 21.42 -21.10
N GLU A 58 9.90 21.28 -22.34
CA GLU A 58 8.88 22.21 -22.87
C GLU A 58 7.51 21.96 -22.24
N VAL A 59 7.16 20.69 -21.99
CA VAL A 59 5.94 20.31 -21.24
C VAL A 59 5.98 20.91 -19.82
N GLU A 60 7.11 20.79 -19.13
CA GLU A 60 7.31 21.39 -17.81
C GLU A 60 7.10 22.92 -17.82
N ASN A 61 7.77 23.62 -18.72
CA ASN A 61 7.75 25.08 -18.76
C ASN A 61 6.39 25.65 -19.22
N ARG A 62 5.73 25.00 -20.18
CA ARG A 62 4.52 25.53 -20.84
C ARG A 62 3.22 24.99 -20.29
N ILE A 63 3.22 23.83 -19.64
CA ILE A 63 1.99 23.15 -19.17
C ILE A 63 2.07 22.97 -17.66
N THR A 64 3.03 22.17 -17.17
CA THR A 64 3.08 21.73 -15.77
C THR A 64 3.21 22.89 -14.80
N THR A 65 4.23 23.73 -14.97
CA THR A 65 4.50 24.86 -14.05
C THR A 65 3.34 25.85 -13.97
N ILE A 66 2.66 26.09 -15.09
CA ILE A 66 1.51 27.01 -15.14
C ILE A 66 0.32 26.39 -14.43
N CYS A 67 0.05 25.10 -14.67
CA CYS A 67 -1.04 24.36 -14.04
C CYS A 67 -0.85 24.27 -12.52
N GLU A 68 0.35 23.90 -12.05
CA GLU A 68 0.68 23.79 -10.62
C GLU A 68 0.43 25.12 -9.88
N ARG A 69 0.95 26.23 -10.42
CA ARG A 69 0.77 27.57 -9.83
C ARG A 69 -0.71 27.96 -9.78
N ALA A 70 -1.44 27.68 -10.85
CA ALA A 70 -2.87 27.97 -10.91
C ALA A 70 -3.64 27.17 -9.82
N ILE A 71 -3.34 25.88 -9.68
CA ILE A 71 -4.01 24.99 -8.72
C ILE A 71 -3.82 25.49 -7.28
N THR A 72 -2.60 25.90 -6.92
CA THR A 72 -2.32 26.44 -5.57
C THR A 72 -3.04 27.73 -5.22
N THR A 73 -3.57 28.45 -6.22
CA THR A 73 -4.29 29.71 -5.99
C THR A 73 -5.78 29.48 -5.69
N VAL A 74 -6.38 28.42 -6.24
CA VAL A 74 -7.84 28.24 -6.24
C VAL A 74 -8.29 27.09 -5.34
N THR A 75 -7.48 26.05 -5.19
CA THR A 75 -7.86 24.85 -4.43
C THR A 75 -7.34 24.94 -3.00
N SER A 76 -8.22 24.72 -2.02
CA SER A 76 -7.88 24.61 -0.60
C SER A 76 -7.44 23.19 -0.22
N ASP A 77 -6.85 23.04 0.96
CA ASP A 77 -6.55 21.74 1.59
C ASP A 77 -5.51 20.88 0.85
N ILE A 78 -4.65 21.51 0.04
CA ILE A 78 -3.49 20.86 -0.58
C ILE A 78 -2.39 20.69 0.47
N ASP A 79 -1.93 19.45 0.66
CA ASP A 79 -0.75 19.13 1.46
C ASP A 79 0.53 19.34 0.64
N HIS A 80 0.61 18.70 -0.53
CA HIS A 80 1.68 18.91 -1.49
C HIS A 80 1.26 18.54 -2.92
N ILE A 81 2.03 19.04 -3.90
CA ILE A 81 1.87 18.70 -5.31
C ILE A 81 3.15 18.03 -5.79
N GLU A 82 2.99 16.91 -6.47
CA GLU A 82 4.04 16.20 -7.19
C GLU A 82 3.70 16.22 -8.68
N SER A 83 4.68 16.44 -9.54
CA SER A 83 4.44 16.33 -10.97
C SER A 83 5.60 15.70 -11.71
N ASN A 84 5.26 15.00 -12.78
CA ASN A 84 6.18 14.39 -13.71
C ASN A 84 5.84 14.87 -15.12
N SER A 85 6.77 15.59 -15.74
CA SER A 85 6.74 15.96 -17.15
C SER A 85 7.56 14.96 -17.96
N LEU A 86 6.88 14.22 -18.82
CA LEU A 86 7.42 13.28 -19.79
C LEU A 86 7.28 13.86 -21.20
N SER A 87 7.86 13.19 -22.20
CA SER A 87 7.67 13.58 -23.59
C SER A 87 6.19 13.50 -23.98
N GLY A 88 5.58 14.65 -24.23
CA GLY A 88 4.19 14.82 -24.62
C GLY A 88 3.14 14.58 -23.53
N LEU A 89 3.53 14.39 -22.27
CA LEU A 89 2.60 14.11 -21.17
C LEU A 89 3.06 14.80 -19.88
N ALA A 90 2.13 15.44 -19.17
CA ALA A 90 2.33 15.90 -17.79
C ALA A 90 1.33 15.21 -16.86
N VAL A 91 1.85 14.58 -15.81
CA VAL A 91 1.06 13.97 -14.74
C VAL A 91 1.28 14.78 -13.48
N ILE A 92 0.22 15.44 -12.98
CA ILE A 92 0.26 16.30 -11.79
C ILE A 92 -0.60 15.65 -10.71
N LYS A 93 0.02 15.12 -9.66
CA LYS A 93 -0.62 14.49 -8.50
C LYS A 93 -0.73 15.52 -7.37
N ILE A 94 -1.95 15.75 -6.90
CA ILE A 94 -2.28 16.75 -5.88
C ILE A 94 -2.72 15.98 -4.64
N TYR A 95 -1.86 15.96 -3.63
CA TYR A 95 -2.12 15.31 -2.35
C TYR A 95 -2.88 16.29 -1.47
N LEU A 96 -4.05 15.87 -0.98
CA LEU A 96 -4.87 16.67 -0.08
C LEU A 96 -4.67 16.27 1.38
N HIS A 97 -4.90 17.20 2.30
CA HIS A 97 -4.95 16.89 3.72
C HIS A 97 -6.10 15.91 4.04
N GLN A 98 -5.98 15.21 5.16
CA GLN A 98 -7.00 14.27 5.61
C GLN A 98 -8.34 14.97 5.85
N GLY A 99 -9.43 14.33 5.40
CA GLY A 99 -10.79 14.86 5.54
C GLY A 99 -11.17 15.92 4.49
N ALA A 100 -10.27 16.24 3.55
CA ALA A 100 -10.59 17.11 2.43
C ALA A 100 -11.66 16.49 1.51
N ASP A 101 -12.54 17.33 0.97
CA ASP A 101 -13.56 16.92 0.02
C ASP A 101 -12.97 16.78 -1.39
N VAL A 102 -12.74 15.53 -1.81
CA VAL A 102 -12.20 15.19 -3.13
C VAL A 102 -13.12 15.66 -4.25
N GLY A 103 -14.45 15.60 -4.06
CA GLY A 103 -15.42 16.05 -5.06
C GLY A 103 -15.33 17.56 -5.29
N LYS A 104 -15.21 18.34 -4.21
CA LYS A 104 -14.97 19.78 -4.28
C LYS A 104 -13.63 20.09 -4.96
N ALA A 105 -12.57 19.36 -4.63
CA ALA A 105 -11.25 19.53 -5.25
C ALA A 105 -11.29 19.24 -6.75
N VAL A 106 -11.86 18.10 -7.17
CA VAL A 106 -12.04 17.71 -8.58
C VAL A 106 -12.87 18.76 -9.34
N GLY A 107 -13.97 19.23 -8.76
CA GLY A 107 -14.80 20.27 -9.39
C GLY A 107 -14.06 21.61 -9.54
N THR A 108 -13.32 22.02 -8.51
CA THR A 108 -12.55 23.27 -8.52
C THR A 108 -11.41 23.21 -9.54
N ILE A 109 -10.60 22.15 -9.48
CA ILE A 109 -9.50 21.90 -10.44
C ILE A 109 -10.04 21.79 -11.86
N GLY A 110 -11.16 21.09 -12.07
CA GLY A 110 -11.82 20.99 -13.38
C GLY A 110 -12.20 22.35 -13.97
N SER A 111 -12.87 23.20 -13.18
CA SER A 111 -13.24 24.55 -13.63
C SER A 111 -12.03 25.46 -13.91
N LEU A 112 -10.98 25.33 -13.10
CA LEU A 112 -9.71 26.02 -13.30
C LEU A 112 -9.02 25.56 -14.60
N CYS A 113 -8.94 24.26 -14.84
CA CYS A 113 -8.32 23.67 -16.03
C CYS A 113 -8.99 24.16 -17.33
N GLN A 114 -10.31 24.36 -17.33
CA GLN A 114 -11.02 24.98 -18.46
C GLN A 114 -10.62 26.44 -18.70
N THR A 115 -10.28 27.18 -17.64
CA THR A 115 -9.88 28.58 -17.74
C THR A 115 -8.45 28.71 -18.27
N ILE A 116 -7.51 27.90 -17.75
CA ILE A 116 -6.09 27.95 -18.17
C ILE A 116 -5.87 27.39 -19.58
N LEU A 117 -6.83 26.65 -20.14
CA LEU A 117 -6.80 26.17 -21.54
C LEU A 117 -6.52 27.30 -22.54
N LYS A 118 -7.01 28.52 -22.27
CA LYS A 118 -6.78 29.70 -23.12
C LYS A 118 -5.34 30.22 -23.10
N VAL A 119 -4.58 29.90 -22.06
CA VAL A 119 -3.17 30.30 -21.90
C VAL A 119 -2.23 29.24 -22.48
N PHE A 120 -2.72 28.01 -22.66
CA PHE A 120 -1.94 26.90 -23.16
C PHE A 120 -1.78 26.89 -24.69
N PRO A 121 -0.84 26.09 -25.22
CA PRO A 121 -0.65 25.96 -26.66
C PRO A 121 -1.95 25.58 -27.38
N PRO A 122 -2.20 26.16 -28.58
CA PRO A 122 -3.40 25.86 -29.35
C PRO A 122 -3.44 24.37 -29.74
N GLY A 123 -4.63 23.77 -29.71
CA GLY A 123 -4.82 22.35 -30.02
C GLY A 123 -4.67 21.40 -28.83
N ILE A 124 -4.29 21.90 -27.65
CA ILE A 124 -4.38 21.11 -26.42
C ILE A 124 -5.85 20.90 -26.02
N THR A 125 -6.18 19.70 -25.55
CA THR A 125 -7.50 19.39 -24.98
C THR A 125 -7.48 19.59 -23.47
N PRO A 126 -8.64 19.81 -22.82
CA PRO A 126 -8.73 19.78 -21.37
C PRO A 126 -8.11 18.50 -20.78
N PRO A 127 -7.58 18.56 -19.56
CA PRO A 127 -6.90 17.43 -18.96
C PRO A 127 -7.92 16.39 -18.52
N LEU A 128 -7.46 15.16 -18.42
CA LEU A 128 -8.20 14.15 -17.67
C LEU A 128 -7.94 14.34 -16.18
N ILE A 129 -9.02 14.48 -15.41
CA ILE A 129 -8.95 14.57 -13.95
C ILE A 129 -9.50 13.28 -13.38
N THR A 130 -8.70 12.63 -12.55
CA THR A 130 -9.11 11.41 -11.86
C THR A 130 -8.70 11.45 -10.40
N SER A 131 -9.41 10.72 -9.56
CA SER A 131 -9.05 10.52 -8.15
C SER A 131 -8.42 9.15 -7.95
N PHE A 132 -7.43 9.08 -7.07
CA PHE A 132 -6.69 7.88 -6.71
C PHE A 132 -6.40 7.90 -5.21
N ASN A 133 -6.29 6.73 -4.58
CA ASN A 133 -5.76 6.58 -3.23
C ASN A 133 -4.49 5.74 -3.25
N ALA A 134 -3.60 5.96 -2.28
CA ALA A 134 -2.36 5.18 -2.15
C ALA A 134 -2.58 3.65 -2.01
N SER A 135 -3.78 3.21 -1.63
CA SER A 135 -4.15 1.79 -1.50
C SER A 135 -4.78 1.17 -2.77
N ASP A 136 -4.91 1.93 -3.86
CA ASP A 136 -5.50 1.46 -5.13
C ASP A 136 -4.43 0.74 -5.99
N VAL A 137 -3.89 -0.37 -5.47
CA VAL A 137 -2.85 -1.18 -6.13
C VAL A 137 -3.42 -2.17 -7.17
N PRO A 138 -2.62 -2.60 -8.17
CA PRO A 138 -3.02 -3.68 -9.09
C PRO A 138 -3.25 -4.99 -8.35
N ILE A 139 -4.49 -5.49 -8.37
CA ILE A 139 -4.90 -6.73 -7.67
C ILE A 139 -5.01 -7.93 -8.61
N LEU A 140 -5.29 -7.70 -9.89
CA LEU A 140 -5.35 -8.73 -10.91
C LEU A 140 -4.76 -8.20 -12.22
N GLN A 141 -3.87 -8.97 -12.85
CA GLN A 141 -3.35 -8.66 -14.18
C GLN A 141 -3.80 -9.73 -15.17
N LEU A 142 -4.47 -9.30 -16.24
CA LEU A 142 -4.98 -10.18 -17.30
C LEU A 142 -4.08 -10.05 -18.54
N GLY A 143 -3.36 -11.11 -18.88
CA GLY A 143 -2.60 -11.22 -20.12
C GLY A 143 -3.52 -11.57 -21.28
N LEU A 144 -3.46 -10.78 -22.35
CA LEU A 144 -4.16 -10.99 -23.61
C LEU A 144 -3.17 -11.52 -24.65
N GLY A 145 -3.41 -12.74 -25.13
CA GLY A 145 -2.57 -13.40 -26.12
C GLY A 145 -3.38 -14.12 -27.19
N SER A 146 -2.79 -14.29 -28.37
CA SER A 146 -3.33 -15.12 -29.44
C SER A 146 -2.22 -15.59 -30.36
N LYS A 147 -2.43 -16.73 -31.03
CA LYS A 147 -1.54 -17.22 -32.10
C LYS A 147 -1.93 -16.69 -33.48
N THR A 148 -3.16 -16.19 -33.64
CA THR A 148 -3.71 -15.80 -34.95
C THR A 148 -4.06 -14.32 -35.03
N LEU A 149 -4.47 -13.70 -33.91
CA LEU A 149 -4.82 -12.28 -33.87
C LEU A 149 -3.58 -11.40 -33.84
N SER A 150 -3.66 -10.23 -34.47
CA SER A 150 -2.61 -9.22 -34.46
C SER A 150 -2.55 -8.48 -33.12
N GLU A 151 -1.39 -7.91 -32.78
CA GLU A 151 -1.20 -7.04 -31.60
C GLU A 151 -2.20 -5.87 -31.57
N SER A 152 -2.61 -5.38 -32.74
CA SER A 152 -3.58 -4.29 -32.88
C SER A 152 -4.98 -4.71 -32.46
N GLU A 153 -5.39 -5.92 -32.87
CA GLU A 153 -6.68 -6.51 -32.49
C GLU A 153 -6.71 -6.88 -31.01
N LEU A 154 -5.61 -7.40 -30.45
CA LEU A 154 -5.51 -7.70 -29.02
C LEU A 154 -5.75 -6.45 -28.17
N PHE A 155 -5.12 -5.32 -28.53
CA PHE A 155 -5.33 -4.05 -27.85
C PHE A 155 -6.77 -3.55 -28.00
N ASP A 156 -7.33 -3.63 -29.22
CA ASP A 156 -8.69 -3.18 -29.55
C ASP A 156 -9.75 -3.96 -28.75
N PHE A 157 -9.65 -5.29 -28.70
CA PHE A 157 -10.51 -6.14 -27.88
C PHE A 157 -10.37 -5.84 -26.39
N GLY A 158 -9.14 -5.64 -25.92
CA GLY A 158 -8.87 -5.25 -24.54
C GLY A 158 -9.54 -3.92 -24.15
N LEU A 159 -9.38 -2.89 -24.99
CA LEU A 159 -9.85 -1.54 -24.75
C LEU A 159 -11.37 -1.38 -24.86
N ASN A 160 -11.96 -1.88 -25.95
CA ASN A 160 -13.32 -1.55 -26.33
C ASN A 160 -14.36 -2.58 -25.86
N PHE A 161 -13.96 -3.84 -25.63
CA PHE A 161 -14.89 -4.93 -25.30
C PHE A 161 -14.64 -5.53 -23.92
N ILE A 162 -13.40 -5.94 -23.60
CA ILE A 162 -13.11 -6.57 -22.31
C ILE A 162 -13.25 -5.56 -21.18
N ARG A 163 -12.57 -4.41 -21.29
CA ARG A 163 -12.65 -3.34 -20.29
C ARG A 163 -14.08 -2.84 -20.06
N THR A 164 -14.84 -2.61 -21.13
CA THR A 164 -16.23 -2.14 -21.03
C THR A 164 -17.15 -3.22 -20.44
N GLY A 165 -16.98 -4.48 -20.83
CA GLY A 165 -17.73 -5.62 -20.29
C GLY A 165 -17.48 -5.89 -18.80
N LEU A 166 -16.25 -5.62 -18.33
CA LEU A 166 -15.84 -5.80 -16.94
C LEU A 166 -16.11 -4.57 -16.04
N SER A 167 -16.36 -3.39 -16.61
CA SER A 167 -16.64 -2.15 -15.86
C SER A 167 -17.84 -2.24 -14.91
N GLY A 168 -18.74 -3.20 -15.11
CA GLY A 168 -19.89 -3.44 -14.24
C GLY A 168 -19.58 -4.17 -12.92
N VAL A 169 -18.30 -4.50 -12.64
CA VAL A 169 -17.89 -5.09 -11.36
C VAL A 169 -17.70 -3.97 -10.32
N PRO A 170 -18.49 -3.94 -9.23
CA PRO A 170 -18.37 -2.91 -8.21
C PRO A 170 -16.96 -2.87 -7.60
N GLY A 171 -16.35 -1.69 -7.52
CA GLY A 171 -15.03 -1.50 -6.91
C GLY A 171 -13.84 -1.88 -7.80
N ALA A 172 -14.07 -2.31 -9.06
CA ALA A 172 -13.02 -2.53 -10.04
C ALA A 172 -12.76 -1.26 -10.85
N SER A 173 -11.50 -0.84 -10.95
CA SER A 173 -11.05 0.16 -11.92
C SER A 173 -10.10 -0.50 -12.92
N ILE A 174 -10.47 -0.44 -14.20
CA ILE A 174 -9.70 -1.08 -15.29
C ILE A 174 -9.21 0.04 -16.21
N PRO A 175 -7.94 0.47 -16.07
CA PRO A 175 -7.34 1.46 -16.94
C PRO A 175 -7.10 0.87 -18.35
N LEU A 176 -6.39 1.59 -19.22
CA LEU A 176 -6.17 1.14 -20.59
C LEU A 176 -5.15 -0.01 -20.63
N PRO A 177 -5.22 -0.91 -21.63
CA PRO A 177 -4.22 -1.96 -21.78
C PRO A 177 -2.80 -1.40 -21.89
N TYR A 178 -1.84 -2.10 -21.27
CA TYR A 178 -0.42 -1.98 -21.58
C TYR A 178 -0.08 -2.92 -22.74
N GLY A 179 0.97 -2.62 -23.49
CA GLY A 179 1.40 -3.39 -24.64
C GLY A 179 0.37 -3.39 -25.76
N GLY A 180 0.56 -4.29 -26.73
CA GLY A 180 -0.18 -4.27 -27.99
C GLY A 180 0.06 -2.99 -28.81
N LYS A 181 -0.69 -2.87 -29.91
CA LYS A 181 -0.60 -1.72 -30.82
C LYS A 181 -1.93 -0.99 -30.81
N GLN A 182 -1.94 0.31 -30.50
CA GLN A 182 -3.20 1.06 -30.52
C GLN A 182 -3.68 1.19 -31.95
N ARG A 183 -4.79 0.49 -32.28
CA ARG A 183 -5.39 0.52 -33.61
C ARG A 183 -5.77 1.94 -34.02
N GLN A 184 -5.36 2.32 -35.23
CA GLN A 184 -5.59 3.65 -35.79
C GLN A 184 -5.66 3.54 -37.32
N VAL A 185 -6.52 4.32 -37.97
CA VAL A 185 -6.49 4.41 -39.43
C VAL A 185 -5.32 5.31 -39.81
N MET A 186 -4.31 4.73 -40.45
CA MET A 186 -3.08 5.42 -40.80
C MET A 186 -3.09 5.81 -42.27
N VAL A 187 -2.78 7.08 -42.54
CA VAL A 187 -2.49 7.62 -43.87
C VAL A 187 -0.98 7.80 -43.94
N ASP A 188 -0.31 6.75 -44.40
CA ASP A 188 1.14 6.67 -44.48
C ASP A 188 1.65 7.46 -45.69
N LEU A 189 2.23 8.63 -45.42
CA LEU A 189 2.77 9.50 -46.46
C LEU A 189 4.03 8.91 -47.10
N ASP A 190 4.20 9.12 -48.41
CA ASP A 190 5.45 8.84 -49.10
C ASP A 190 6.17 10.16 -49.47
N PRO A 191 7.29 10.50 -48.81
CA PRO A 191 8.01 11.75 -49.08
C PRO A 191 8.49 11.89 -50.52
N GLN A 192 8.85 10.78 -51.19
CA GLN A 192 9.35 10.80 -52.57
C GLN A 192 8.21 11.07 -53.55
N LEU A 193 7.05 10.45 -53.34
CA LEU A 193 5.86 10.70 -54.17
C LEU A 193 5.29 12.10 -53.93
N LEU A 194 5.26 12.57 -52.68
CA LEU A 194 4.91 13.94 -52.34
C LEU A 194 5.81 14.94 -53.09
N MET A 195 7.12 14.68 -53.12
CA MET A 195 8.08 15.48 -53.88
C MET A 195 7.84 15.43 -55.39
N ALA A 196 7.63 14.24 -55.95
CA ALA A 196 7.36 14.08 -57.38
C ALA A 196 6.05 14.77 -57.83
N LYS A 197 5.07 14.86 -56.93
CA LYS A 197 3.76 15.49 -57.18
C LYS A 197 3.67 16.95 -56.73
N GLY A 198 4.72 17.50 -56.12
CA GLY A 198 4.75 18.87 -55.61
C GLY A 198 3.68 19.13 -54.55
N LEU A 199 3.51 18.18 -53.62
CA LEU A 199 2.55 18.23 -52.52
C LEU A 199 3.27 18.17 -51.18
N SER A 200 2.85 18.98 -50.21
CA SER A 200 3.35 18.90 -48.84
C SER A 200 2.45 18.00 -47.99
N ALA A 201 2.96 17.53 -46.85
CA ALA A 201 2.16 16.78 -45.89
C ALA A 201 0.94 17.59 -45.39
N TYR A 202 1.09 18.92 -45.29
CA TYR A 202 0.02 19.83 -44.89
C TYR A 202 -1.12 19.88 -45.91
N ASP A 203 -0.81 19.82 -47.21
CA ASP A 203 -1.82 19.79 -48.28
C ASP A 203 -2.68 18.53 -48.19
N VAL A 204 -2.06 17.38 -47.88
CA VAL A 204 -2.77 16.11 -47.72
C VAL A 204 -3.74 16.16 -46.54
N VAL A 205 -3.30 16.66 -45.39
CA VAL A 205 -4.14 16.79 -44.19
C VAL A 205 -5.31 17.73 -44.45
N THR A 206 -5.06 18.87 -45.10
CA THR A 206 -6.10 19.85 -45.43
C THR A 206 -7.14 19.25 -46.37
N ALA A 207 -6.71 18.53 -47.41
CA ALA A 207 -7.62 17.85 -48.33
C ALA A 207 -8.44 16.76 -47.64
N LEU A 208 -7.81 15.96 -46.77
CA LEU A 208 -8.47 14.90 -46.01
C LEU A 208 -9.54 15.45 -45.07
N ASN A 209 -9.24 16.51 -44.32
CA ASN A 209 -10.18 17.14 -43.39
C ASN A 209 -11.33 17.85 -44.10
N ALA A 210 -11.11 18.37 -45.31
CA ALA A 210 -12.16 18.99 -46.11
C ALA A 210 -13.15 17.97 -46.69
N GLN A 211 -12.76 16.69 -46.79
CA GLN A 211 -13.55 15.64 -47.44
C GLN A 211 -14.13 14.61 -46.48
N ASN A 212 -13.45 14.31 -45.38
CA ASN A 212 -13.99 13.47 -44.33
C ASN A 212 -14.70 14.35 -43.29
N ILE A 213 -15.96 14.69 -43.58
CA ILE A 213 -16.75 15.64 -42.77
C ILE A 213 -17.90 14.93 -42.07
N ILE A 214 -18.21 15.38 -40.85
CA ILE A 214 -19.33 14.85 -40.05
C ILE A 214 -20.39 15.94 -39.97
N ILE A 215 -21.17 16.11 -41.05
CA ILE A 215 -22.24 17.13 -41.14
C ILE A 215 -23.60 16.43 -41.32
N PRO A 216 -24.63 16.77 -40.52
CA PRO A 216 -25.97 16.20 -40.68
C PRO A 216 -26.67 16.77 -41.93
N SER A 217 -27.40 15.92 -42.66
CA SER A 217 -28.07 16.30 -43.92
C SER A 217 -29.57 16.64 -43.79
N GLY A 218 -30.18 16.40 -42.62
CA GLY A 218 -31.58 16.74 -42.32
C GLY A 218 -32.63 15.77 -42.90
N THR A 219 -33.89 16.21 -42.92
CA THR A 219 -35.02 15.47 -43.49
C THR A 219 -35.65 16.23 -44.65
N ALA A 220 -36.29 15.51 -45.58
CA ALA A 220 -37.06 16.07 -46.69
C ALA A 220 -38.48 15.48 -46.68
N LYS A 221 -39.49 16.35 -46.69
CA LYS A 221 -40.90 15.95 -46.78
C LYS A 221 -41.32 15.86 -48.23
N ILE A 222 -41.68 14.66 -48.70
CA ILE A 222 -42.08 14.39 -50.07
C ILE A 222 -43.43 13.66 -50.03
N GLY A 223 -44.49 14.34 -50.47
CA GLY A 223 -45.87 13.87 -50.28
C GLY A 223 -46.23 13.80 -48.80
N ASP A 224 -46.78 12.66 -48.37
CA ASP A 224 -47.19 12.40 -46.98
C ASP A 224 -46.07 11.81 -46.10
N THR A 225 -44.86 11.59 -46.64
CA THR A 225 -43.74 10.92 -45.93
C THR A 225 -42.56 11.86 -45.72
N GLU A 226 -41.98 11.83 -44.52
CA GLU A 226 -40.74 12.53 -44.17
C GLU A 226 -39.54 11.57 -44.27
N TYR A 227 -38.65 11.84 -45.23
CA TYR A 227 -37.44 11.05 -45.48
C TYR A 227 -36.24 11.64 -44.75
N ALA A 228 -35.47 10.83 -44.04
CA ALA A 228 -34.14 11.22 -43.61
C ALA A 228 -33.19 11.20 -44.81
N VAL A 229 -32.59 12.35 -45.14
CA VAL A 229 -31.62 12.45 -46.24
C VAL A 229 -30.25 12.06 -45.68
N GLN A 230 -29.53 11.19 -46.38
CA GLN A 230 -28.17 10.79 -46.01
C GLN A 230 -27.20 11.19 -47.13
N LEU A 231 -26.14 11.92 -46.76
CA LEU A 231 -25.02 12.26 -47.65
C LEU A 231 -23.85 11.28 -47.45
N ASN A 232 -23.06 11.07 -48.49
CA ASN A 232 -21.77 10.35 -48.45
C ASN A 232 -20.65 11.22 -47.83
N ASN A 233 -20.80 11.58 -46.56
CA ASN A 233 -19.94 12.53 -45.85
C ASN A 233 -18.61 11.92 -45.36
N SER A 234 -18.58 10.63 -45.05
CA SER A 234 -17.38 9.87 -44.64
C SER A 234 -17.36 8.50 -45.33
N PRO A 235 -16.20 8.05 -45.86
CA PRO A 235 -16.09 6.71 -46.44
C PRO A 235 -16.35 5.59 -45.43
N GLN A 236 -17.23 4.63 -45.76
CA GLN A 236 -17.54 3.49 -44.89
C GLN A 236 -16.43 2.42 -44.86
N ALA A 237 -15.60 2.36 -45.90
CA ALA A 237 -14.49 1.42 -46.01
C ALA A 237 -13.16 2.17 -46.01
N ILE A 238 -12.15 1.63 -45.32
CA ILE A 238 -10.82 2.26 -45.24
C ILE A 238 -10.20 2.42 -46.63
N GLU A 239 -10.36 1.44 -47.52
CA GLU A 239 -9.83 1.49 -48.88
C GLU A 239 -10.40 2.66 -49.70
N ALA A 240 -11.62 3.11 -49.41
CA ALA A 240 -12.23 4.21 -50.15
C ALA A 240 -11.55 5.56 -49.87
N PHE A 241 -10.84 5.72 -48.74
CA PHE A 241 -10.02 6.90 -48.49
C PHE A 241 -8.90 7.07 -49.52
N ASN A 242 -8.35 5.98 -50.06
CA ASN A 242 -7.29 6.02 -51.07
C ASN A 242 -7.74 6.72 -52.38
N ASN A 243 -9.05 6.80 -52.63
CA ASN A 243 -9.62 7.45 -53.82
C ASN A 243 -10.08 8.89 -53.56
N LEU A 244 -9.72 9.50 -52.43
CA LEU A 244 -10.01 10.91 -52.16
C LEU A 244 -9.12 11.82 -53.02
N PRO A 245 -9.67 12.78 -53.78
CA PRO A 245 -8.87 13.74 -54.54
C PRO A 245 -8.12 14.72 -53.63
N ILE A 246 -6.86 15.05 -53.90
CA ILE A 246 -6.10 16.06 -53.13
C ILE A 246 -6.05 17.38 -53.89
N LYS A 247 -5.60 17.33 -55.15
CA LYS A 247 -5.32 18.52 -55.96
C LYS A 247 -5.56 18.22 -57.43
N LEU A 248 -6.09 19.21 -58.16
CA LEU A 248 -6.23 19.16 -59.62
C LEU A 248 -5.09 19.96 -60.25
N VAL A 249 -4.30 19.33 -61.13
CA VAL A 249 -3.19 19.97 -61.86
C VAL A 249 -3.39 19.71 -63.35
N ASN A 250 -3.54 20.77 -64.15
CA ASN A 250 -3.75 20.69 -65.61
C ASN A 250 -4.88 19.74 -66.04
N GLY A 251 -5.97 19.67 -65.26
CA GLY A 251 -7.11 18.77 -65.53
C GLY A 251 -6.92 17.32 -65.08
N ALA A 252 -5.75 16.94 -64.55
CA ALA A 252 -5.51 15.64 -63.92
C ALA A 252 -5.70 15.74 -62.40
N THR A 253 -6.54 14.87 -61.84
CA THR A 253 -6.77 14.77 -60.39
C THR A 253 -5.70 13.89 -59.76
N ILE A 254 -4.99 14.44 -58.77
CA ILE A 254 -4.08 13.68 -57.91
C ILE A 254 -4.91 13.12 -56.75
N TYR A 255 -4.91 11.81 -56.58
CA TYR A 255 -5.61 11.11 -55.51
C TYR A 255 -4.70 10.83 -54.31
N LEU A 256 -5.31 10.48 -53.18
CA LEU A 256 -4.56 10.11 -51.97
C LEU A 256 -3.62 8.93 -52.20
N LYS A 257 -4.07 7.90 -52.94
CA LYS A 257 -3.24 6.75 -53.36
C LYS A 257 -1.98 7.11 -54.15
N ASP A 258 -1.95 8.28 -54.78
CA ASP A 258 -0.81 8.70 -55.60
C ASP A 258 0.36 9.23 -54.74
N VAL A 259 0.12 9.50 -53.45
CA VAL A 259 1.10 10.09 -52.52
C VAL A 259 1.13 9.47 -51.12
N ALA A 260 0.13 8.66 -50.76
CA ALA A 260 0.02 8.03 -49.46
C ALA A 260 -0.72 6.68 -49.56
N LEU A 261 -0.54 5.83 -48.55
CA LEU A 261 -1.29 4.58 -48.39
C LEU A 261 -2.21 4.71 -47.18
N VAL A 262 -3.52 4.60 -47.40
CA VAL A 262 -4.50 4.51 -46.30
C VAL A 262 -4.82 3.06 -46.03
N HIS A 263 -4.55 2.62 -44.80
CA HIS A 263 -4.85 1.26 -44.36
C HIS A 263 -5.21 1.22 -42.87
N ASP A 264 -5.72 0.06 -42.44
CA ASP A 264 -5.91 -0.24 -41.02
C ASP A 264 -4.52 -0.42 -40.40
N GLY A 265 -4.11 0.54 -39.57
CA GLY A 265 -2.77 0.64 -39.03
C GLY A 265 -2.80 0.73 -37.51
N TYR A 266 -1.76 1.35 -36.96
CA TYR A 266 -1.64 1.55 -35.53
C TYR A 266 -0.82 2.81 -35.24
N ALA A 267 -1.09 3.43 -34.09
CA ALA A 267 -0.27 4.51 -33.58
C ALA A 267 1.16 4.01 -33.33
N VAL A 268 2.15 4.90 -33.45
CA VAL A 268 3.56 4.58 -33.16
C VAL A 268 3.66 3.94 -31.78
N GLN A 269 4.16 2.71 -31.74
CA GLN A 269 4.21 1.92 -30.51
C GLN A 269 5.26 2.48 -29.55
N THR A 270 4.80 2.99 -28.41
CA THR A 270 5.66 3.48 -27.30
C THR A 270 5.75 2.50 -26.14
N ASN A 271 4.92 1.44 -26.14
CA ASN A 271 4.87 0.42 -25.10
C ASN A 271 4.78 -0.98 -25.70
N ILE A 272 5.59 -1.91 -25.19
CA ILE A 272 5.59 -3.32 -25.57
C ILE A 272 5.47 -4.14 -24.29
N VAL A 273 4.58 -5.13 -24.31
CA VAL A 273 4.48 -6.10 -23.22
C VAL A 273 4.85 -7.49 -23.74
N HIS A 274 5.67 -8.21 -22.97
CA HIS A 274 5.91 -9.63 -23.17
C HIS A 274 5.30 -10.44 -22.03
N HIS A 275 4.68 -11.54 -22.40
CA HIS A 275 4.31 -12.62 -21.50
C HIS A 275 5.08 -13.87 -21.92
N ASP A 276 5.97 -14.35 -21.05
CA ASP A 276 6.88 -15.49 -21.31
C ASP A 276 7.60 -15.39 -22.67
N GLY A 277 8.21 -14.24 -22.94
CA GLY A 277 8.96 -13.95 -24.17
C GLY A 277 8.10 -13.75 -25.42
N ARG A 278 6.76 -13.71 -25.32
CA ARG A 278 5.85 -13.44 -26.45
C ARG A 278 5.15 -12.11 -26.29
N ARG A 279 5.02 -11.34 -27.37
CA ARG A 279 4.26 -10.08 -27.38
C ARG A 279 2.78 -10.30 -27.11
N GLY A 280 2.22 -9.44 -26.27
CA GLY A 280 0.79 -9.43 -25.94
C GLY A 280 0.32 -8.05 -25.48
N ALA A 281 -0.89 -8.01 -24.94
CA ALA A 281 -1.41 -6.86 -24.21
C ALA A 281 -1.75 -7.26 -22.77
N LEU A 282 -1.72 -6.31 -21.85
CA LEU A 282 -1.94 -6.55 -20.42
C LEU A 282 -3.00 -5.59 -19.89
N LEU A 283 -4.04 -6.14 -19.29
CA LEU A 283 -5.07 -5.37 -18.60
C LEU A 283 -4.84 -5.47 -17.09
N ASN A 284 -4.50 -4.34 -16.47
CA ASN A 284 -4.45 -4.25 -15.01
C ASN A 284 -5.87 -4.02 -14.47
N VAL A 285 -6.17 -4.66 -13.37
CA VAL A 285 -7.37 -4.43 -12.57
C VAL A 285 -6.90 -3.85 -11.24
N LEU A 286 -7.33 -2.63 -10.98
CA LEU A 286 -7.09 -1.92 -9.73
C LEU A 286 -8.32 -2.07 -8.84
N ARG A 287 -8.09 -2.16 -7.54
CA ARG A 287 -9.12 -1.98 -6.53
C ARG A 287 -9.38 -0.48 -6.39
N SER A 288 -10.64 -0.07 -6.31
CA SER A 288 -11.01 1.33 -6.09
C SER A 288 -11.73 1.50 -4.75
N GLY A 289 -11.19 2.37 -3.89
CA GLY A 289 -11.82 2.76 -2.63
C GLY A 289 -11.78 1.65 -1.55
N GLY A 290 -12.87 1.51 -0.79
CA GLY A 290 -13.00 0.52 0.29
C GLY A 290 -13.45 -0.88 -0.16
N ALA A 291 -13.46 -1.18 -1.46
CA ALA A 291 -13.90 -2.47 -1.99
C ALA A 291 -12.95 -3.60 -1.55
N SER A 292 -13.46 -4.83 -1.45
CA SER A 292 -12.66 -6.01 -1.10
C SER A 292 -11.94 -6.57 -2.33
N THR A 293 -10.62 -6.78 -2.20
CA THR A 293 -9.79 -7.45 -3.22
C THR A 293 -10.40 -8.79 -3.66
N ILE A 294 -10.82 -9.63 -2.70
CA ILE A 294 -11.39 -10.95 -2.97
C ILE A 294 -12.72 -10.83 -3.74
N ALA A 295 -13.57 -9.87 -3.36
CA ALA A 295 -14.86 -9.66 -4.01
C ALA A 295 -14.71 -9.16 -5.46
N VAL A 296 -13.77 -8.25 -5.71
CA VAL A 296 -13.49 -7.73 -7.06
C VAL A 296 -12.95 -8.83 -7.97
N VAL A 297 -11.94 -9.59 -7.54
CA VAL A 297 -11.38 -10.70 -8.34
C VAL A 297 -12.43 -11.76 -8.62
N LYS A 298 -13.26 -12.12 -7.61
CA LYS A 298 -14.38 -13.06 -7.79
C LYS A 298 -15.38 -12.54 -8.83
N GLY A 299 -15.79 -11.27 -8.74
CA GLY A 299 -16.70 -10.64 -9.68
C GLY A 299 -16.17 -10.62 -11.11
N ILE A 300 -14.86 -10.41 -11.28
CA ILE A 300 -14.19 -10.47 -12.59
C ILE A 300 -14.16 -11.90 -13.10
N ARG A 301 -13.78 -12.89 -12.28
CA ARG A 301 -13.78 -14.31 -12.68
C ARG A 301 -15.17 -14.82 -13.09
N GLU A 302 -16.22 -14.34 -12.45
CA GLU A 302 -17.61 -14.72 -12.79
C GLU A 302 -18.12 -14.05 -14.08
N ARG A 303 -17.64 -12.82 -14.37
CA ARG A 303 -18.10 -12.02 -15.52
C ARG A 303 -17.25 -12.23 -16.76
N LEU A 304 -15.96 -12.52 -16.61
CA LEU A 304 -15.01 -12.68 -17.70
C LEU A 304 -15.46 -13.75 -18.72
N PRO A 305 -15.91 -14.97 -18.34
CA PRO A 305 -16.37 -15.96 -19.31
C PRO A 305 -17.56 -15.48 -20.15
N LYS A 306 -18.46 -14.67 -19.57
CA LYS A 306 -19.63 -14.10 -20.28
C LYS A 306 -19.19 -13.06 -21.30
N VAL A 307 -18.15 -12.29 -20.99
CA VAL A 307 -17.57 -11.32 -21.93
C VAL A 307 -16.80 -12.03 -23.04
N LEU A 308 -16.02 -13.07 -22.70
CA LEU A 308 -15.27 -13.88 -23.67
C LEU A 308 -16.18 -14.63 -24.64
N ALA A 309 -17.40 -15.02 -24.24
CA ALA A 309 -18.37 -15.66 -25.14
C ALA A 309 -18.80 -14.78 -26.34
N GLY A 310 -18.63 -13.45 -26.24
CA GLY A 310 -18.89 -12.51 -27.34
C GLY A 310 -17.65 -12.19 -28.19
N LEU A 311 -16.50 -12.80 -27.89
CA LEU A 311 -15.21 -12.53 -28.54
C LEU A 311 -14.72 -13.76 -29.33
N PRO A 312 -13.76 -13.60 -30.26
CA PRO A 312 -13.21 -14.71 -31.03
C PRO A 312 -12.59 -15.79 -30.13
N GLU A 313 -12.83 -17.08 -30.43
CA GLU A 313 -12.27 -18.21 -29.68
C GLU A 313 -10.74 -18.27 -29.69
N SER A 314 -10.09 -17.58 -30.64
CA SER A 314 -8.63 -17.47 -30.74
C SER A 314 -7.99 -16.51 -29.73
N LEU A 315 -8.80 -15.74 -29.00
CA LEU A 315 -8.33 -14.83 -27.94
C LEU A 315 -8.22 -15.59 -26.62
N HIS A 316 -7.01 -15.71 -26.10
CA HIS A 316 -6.75 -16.29 -24.79
C HIS A 316 -6.49 -15.18 -23.78
N VAL A 317 -7.23 -15.23 -22.66
CA VAL A 317 -7.08 -14.29 -21.55
C VAL A 317 -6.69 -15.06 -20.32
N GLU A 318 -5.47 -14.84 -19.84
CA GLU A 318 -4.89 -15.57 -18.71
C GLU A 318 -4.69 -14.62 -17.51
N PRO A 319 -5.14 -14.99 -16.30
CA PRO A 319 -4.83 -14.24 -15.09
C PRO A 319 -3.38 -14.54 -14.67
N LEU A 320 -2.48 -13.55 -14.78
CA LEU A 320 -1.04 -13.72 -14.54
C LEU A 320 -0.66 -13.49 -13.07
N CYS A 321 -1.16 -12.40 -12.50
CA CYS A 321 -0.87 -12.01 -11.12
C CYS A 321 -2.18 -11.83 -10.36
N ASP A 322 -2.52 -12.77 -9.47
CA ASP A 322 -3.74 -12.73 -8.66
C ASP A 322 -3.40 -12.52 -7.18
N GLN A 323 -3.54 -11.28 -6.71
CA GLN A 323 -3.28 -10.92 -5.31
C GLN A 323 -4.33 -11.50 -4.35
N SER A 324 -5.50 -11.95 -4.84
CA SER A 324 -6.54 -12.50 -3.97
C SER A 324 -6.11 -13.81 -3.29
N LEU A 325 -5.20 -14.57 -3.91
CA LEU A 325 -4.62 -15.79 -3.32
C LEU A 325 -3.81 -15.45 -2.08
N PHE A 326 -2.88 -14.49 -2.19
CA PHE A 326 -2.08 -14.01 -1.07
C PHE A 326 -2.93 -13.38 0.04
N VAL A 327 -3.92 -12.55 -0.32
CA VAL A 327 -4.85 -11.95 0.67
C VAL A 327 -5.63 -13.03 1.42
N LYS A 328 -6.16 -14.04 0.71
CA LYS A 328 -6.89 -15.15 1.32
C LYS A 328 -5.99 -16.01 2.21
N GLY A 329 -4.77 -16.30 1.76
CA GLY A 329 -3.75 -17.01 2.52
C GLY A 329 -3.38 -16.28 3.81
N ALA A 330 -3.15 -14.96 3.73
CA ALA A 330 -2.85 -14.11 4.87
C ALA A 330 -3.95 -14.10 5.94
N ILE A 331 -5.21 -13.96 5.51
CA ILE A 331 -6.35 -13.99 6.44
C ILE A 331 -6.55 -15.37 7.04
N GLN A 332 -6.49 -16.43 6.23
CA GLN A 332 -6.61 -17.79 6.73
C GLN A 332 -5.48 -18.13 7.70
N GLY A 333 -4.27 -17.64 7.44
CA GLY A 333 -3.12 -17.71 8.34
C GLY A 333 -3.44 -17.11 9.70
N VAL A 334 -3.86 -15.84 9.76
CA VAL A 334 -4.21 -15.18 11.03
C VAL A 334 -5.39 -15.84 11.73
N VAL A 335 -6.40 -16.33 11.00
CA VAL A 335 -7.53 -17.07 11.59
C VAL A 335 -7.07 -18.40 12.19
N ASN A 336 -6.19 -19.14 11.50
CA ASN A 336 -5.60 -20.38 12.01
C ASN A 336 -4.74 -20.10 13.25
N GLU A 337 -3.96 -19.02 13.25
CA GLU A 337 -3.21 -18.55 14.42
C GLU A 337 -4.14 -18.24 15.60
N ALA A 338 -5.22 -17.49 15.38
CA ALA A 338 -6.20 -17.18 16.42
C ALA A 338 -6.91 -18.43 16.97
N LEU A 339 -7.24 -19.40 16.11
CA LEU A 339 -7.87 -20.66 16.51
C LEU A 339 -6.90 -21.56 17.28
N THR A 340 -5.65 -21.69 16.82
CA THR A 340 -4.61 -22.45 17.53
C THR A 340 -4.28 -21.80 18.86
N ALA A 341 -4.16 -20.48 18.92
CA ALA A 341 -4.01 -19.70 20.15
C ALA A 341 -5.18 -19.94 21.12
N SER A 342 -6.42 -19.86 20.64
CA SER A 342 -7.61 -20.10 21.46
C SER A 342 -7.64 -21.52 22.00
N CYS A 343 -7.30 -22.51 21.19
CA CYS A 343 -7.25 -23.92 21.57
C CYS A 343 -6.15 -24.20 22.60
N LEU A 344 -4.92 -23.69 22.36
CA LEU A 344 -3.82 -23.82 23.30
C LEU A 344 -4.13 -23.14 24.63
N THR A 345 -4.76 -21.97 24.60
CA THR A 345 -5.19 -21.25 25.81
C THR A 345 -6.29 -22.03 26.53
N ALA A 346 -7.26 -22.61 25.82
CA ALA A 346 -8.29 -23.47 26.39
C ALA A 346 -7.71 -24.72 27.09
N ILE A 347 -6.72 -25.37 26.46
CA ILE A 347 -6.01 -26.53 27.04
C ILE A 347 -5.26 -26.11 28.31
N LEU A 348 -4.58 -24.96 28.29
CA LEU A 348 -3.89 -24.44 29.46
C LEU A 348 -4.87 -24.18 30.62
N ILE A 349 -6.00 -23.51 30.36
CA ILE A 349 -7.03 -23.25 31.38
C ILE A 349 -7.57 -24.57 31.92
N LEU A 350 -7.81 -25.57 31.07
CA LEU A 350 -8.27 -26.89 31.50
C LEU A 350 -7.28 -27.57 32.45
N LEU A 351 -5.99 -27.48 32.15
CA LEU A 351 -4.93 -28.04 33.00
C LEU A 351 -4.85 -27.30 34.35
N LEU A 352 -5.01 -25.98 34.34
CA LEU A 352 -4.93 -25.12 35.54
C LEU A 352 -6.15 -25.23 36.45
N LEU A 353 -7.37 -25.15 35.90
CA LEU A 353 -8.63 -25.16 36.67
C LEU A 353 -9.11 -26.57 37.04
N GLY A 354 -8.60 -27.63 36.40
CA GLY A 354 -8.95 -29.03 36.70
C GLY A 354 -10.40 -29.44 36.40
N SER A 355 -11.24 -28.50 35.97
CA SER A 355 -12.67 -28.67 35.73
C SER A 355 -13.03 -28.28 34.30
N TRP A 356 -13.54 -29.25 33.54
CA TRP A 356 -13.95 -29.05 32.15
C TRP A 356 -15.14 -28.08 32.03
N ARG A 357 -15.98 -27.99 33.07
CA ARG A 357 -17.12 -27.06 33.13
C ARG A 357 -16.66 -25.60 33.22
N SER A 358 -15.75 -25.30 34.14
CA SER A 358 -15.11 -24.00 34.29
C SER A 358 -14.38 -23.55 33.02
N THR A 359 -13.72 -24.51 32.37
CA THR A 359 -13.05 -24.27 31.08
C THR A 359 -14.05 -23.87 30.00
N ILE A 360 -15.20 -24.55 29.90
CA ILE A 360 -16.24 -24.19 28.92
C ILE A 360 -16.77 -22.77 29.13
N ILE A 361 -16.92 -22.34 30.39
CA ILE A 361 -17.38 -20.97 30.71
C ILE A 361 -16.40 -19.94 30.13
N VAL A 362 -15.09 -20.15 30.31
CA VAL A 362 -14.06 -19.25 29.79
C VAL A 362 -13.96 -19.32 28.27
N VAL A 363 -13.99 -20.51 27.69
CA VAL A 363 -13.89 -20.73 26.23
C VAL A 363 -15.05 -20.09 25.47
N ILE A 364 -16.26 -20.06 26.03
CA ILE A 364 -17.42 -19.40 25.40
C ILE A 364 -17.29 -17.87 25.43
N SER A 365 -16.58 -17.30 26.41
CA SER A 365 -16.37 -15.84 26.50
C SER A 365 -15.52 -15.29 25.34
N ILE A 366 -14.55 -16.06 24.85
CA ILE A 366 -13.63 -15.67 23.77
C ILE A 366 -14.39 -15.32 22.46
N PRO A 367 -15.17 -16.22 21.83
CA PRO A 367 -15.87 -15.91 20.59
C PRO A 367 -16.93 -14.81 20.77
N LEU A 368 -17.62 -14.77 21.92
CA LEU A 368 -18.59 -13.70 22.20
C LEU A 368 -17.93 -12.31 22.27
N SER A 369 -16.75 -12.20 22.88
CA SER A 369 -16.00 -10.94 22.95
C SER A 369 -15.48 -10.52 21.58
N ILE A 370 -14.96 -11.47 20.78
CA ILE A 370 -14.50 -11.21 19.40
C ILE A 370 -15.67 -10.74 18.52
N LEU A 371 -16.83 -11.41 18.59
CA LEU A 371 -18.01 -11.02 17.83
C LEU A 371 -18.52 -9.62 18.23
N CYS A 372 -18.48 -9.28 19.52
CA CYS A 372 -18.79 -7.94 19.98
C CYS A 372 -17.80 -6.89 19.44
N SER A 373 -16.51 -7.23 19.39
CA SER A 373 -15.50 -6.37 18.77
C SER A 373 -15.74 -6.17 17.27
N LEU A 374 -16.13 -7.20 16.53
CA LEU A 374 -16.46 -7.08 15.11
C LEU A 374 -17.67 -6.17 14.87
N ILE A 375 -18.68 -6.22 15.75
CA ILE A 375 -19.80 -5.28 15.72
C ILE A 375 -19.30 -3.83 15.90
N GLY A 376 -18.43 -3.60 16.90
CA GLY A 376 -17.83 -2.28 17.15
C GLY A 376 -17.03 -1.76 15.95
N LEU A 377 -16.20 -2.61 15.34
CA LEU A 377 -15.43 -2.28 14.14
C LEU A 377 -16.32 -1.93 12.96
N ASN A 378 -17.40 -2.69 12.73
CA ASN A 378 -18.36 -2.43 11.66
C ASN A 378 -19.07 -1.08 11.85
N LEU A 379 -19.48 -0.75 13.09
CA LEU A 379 -20.09 0.54 13.41
C LEU A 379 -19.14 1.73 13.19
N CYS A 380 -17.84 1.51 13.37
CA CYS A 380 -16.80 2.51 13.08
C CYS A 380 -16.33 2.50 11.61
N GLY A 381 -17.00 1.75 10.72
CA GLY A 381 -16.69 1.69 9.29
C GLY A 381 -15.36 0.99 8.95
N GLN A 382 -14.85 0.15 9.84
CA GLN A 382 -13.59 -0.57 9.65
C GLN A 382 -13.78 -1.86 8.84
N THR A 383 -12.71 -2.33 8.22
CA THR A 383 -12.68 -3.57 7.42
C THR A 383 -12.10 -4.75 8.20
N ILE A 384 -12.35 -5.97 7.72
CA ILE A 384 -11.62 -7.15 8.19
C ILE A 384 -10.30 -7.22 7.42
N ASN A 385 -9.19 -7.12 8.15
CA ASN A 385 -7.85 -7.15 7.58
C ASN A 385 -6.83 -7.79 8.53
N THR A 386 -5.61 -8.02 8.06
CA THR A 386 -4.56 -8.68 8.85
C THR A 386 -4.24 -7.95 10.16
N MET A 387 -4.36 -6.61 10.19
CA MET A 387 -4.11 -5.79 11.39
C MET A 387 -5.26 -5.91 12.42
N THR A 388 -6.52 -5.85 11.97
CA THR A 388 -7.69 -6.06 12.85
C THR A 388 -7.78 -7.50 13.36
N LEU A 389 -7.53 -8.50 12.51
CA LEU A 389 -7.49 -9.89 12.91
C LEU A 389 -6.28 -10.19 13.80
N GLY A 390 -5.12 -9.58 13.51
CA GLY A 390 -3.93 -9.66 14.35
C GLY A 390 -4.19 -9.08 15.74
N GLY A 391 -4.87 -7.94 15.84
CA GLY A 391 -5.31 -7.37 17.12
C GLY A 391 -6.29 -8.28 17.87
N LEU A 392 -7.27 -8.89 17.20
CA LEU A 392 -8.17 -9.87 17.80
C LEU A 392 -7.43 -11.15 18.26
N ALA A 393 -6.50 -11.66 17.45
CA ALA A 393 -5.68 -12.83 17.77
C ALA A 393 -4.80 -12.57 19.00
N LEU A 394 -4.16 -11.41 19.04
CA LEU A 394 -3.41 -10.91 20.19
C LEU A 394 -4.30 -10.73 21.43
N ALA A 395 -5.56 -10.30 21.24
CA ALA A 395 -6.51 -10.16 22.34
C ALA A 395 -6.90 -11.52 22.95
N VAL A 396 -6.93 -12.64 22.20
CA VAL A 396 -7.37 -13.96 22.69
C VAL A 396 -6.75 -14.33 24.04
N GLY A 397 -5.43 -14.16 24.21
CA GLY A 397 -4.76 -14.45 25.47
C GLY A 397 -5.27 -13.58 26.63
N MET A 398 -5.58 -12.31 26.38
CA MET A 398 -6.07 -11.35 27.38
C MET A 398 -7.55 -11.54 27.68
N LEU A 399 -8.35 -11.91 26.67
CA LEU A 399 -9.81 -12.09 26.82
C LEU A 399 -10.15 -13.17 27.84
N VAL A 400 -9.27 -14.16 27.99
CA VAL A 400 -9.38 -15.23 28.98
C VAL A 400 -9.18 -14.75 30.41
N ASP A 401 -8.42 -13.68 30.63
CA ASP A 401 -7.95 -13.26 31.95
C ASP A 401 -9.11 -12.91 32.89
N ASP A 402 -9.97 -11.98 32.49
CA ASP A 402 -11.11 -11.52 33.31
C ASP A 402 -12.04 -12.68 33.71
N ALA A 403 -12.34 -13.56 32.75
CA ALA A 403 -13.19 -14.72 32.98
C ALA A 403 -12.51 -15.76 33.88
N THR A 404 -11.22 -16.03 33.68
CA THR A 404 -10.44 -16.97 34.52
C THR A 404 -10.32 -16.47 35.95
N VAL A 405 -10.00 -15.19 36.16
CA VAL A 405 -9.88 -14.58 37.49
C VAL A 405 -11.21 -14.62 38.22
N GLU A 406 -12.33 -14.39 37.52
CA GLU A 406 -13.67 -14.50 38.09
C GLU A 406 -14.02 -15.95 38.47
N VAL A 407 -13.78 -16.91 37.58
CA VAL A 407 -14.05 -18.33 37.86
C VAL A 407 -13.19 -18.87 38.99
N GLU A 408 -11.90 -18.53 39.05
CA GLU A 408 -11.00 -18.91 40.14
C GLU A 408 -11.46 -18.30 41.46
N ASN A 409 -11.86 -17.03 41.46
CA ASN A 409 -12.32 -16.37 42.67
C ASN A 409 -13.67 -16.93 43.19
N ILE A 410 -14.54 -17.39 42.28
CA ILE A 410 -15.75 -18.13 42.62
C ILE A 410 -15.38 -19.48 43.28
N HIS A 411 -14.46 -20.26 42.69
CA HIS A 411 -13.99 -21.53 43.26
C HIS A 411 -13.38 -21.34 44.65
N ARG A 412 -12.55 -20.31 44.83
CA ARG A 412 -11.97 -19.98 46.14
C ARG A 412 -13.07 -19.75 47.19
N ASN A 413 -14.10 -18.98 46.87
CA ASN A 413 -15.22 -18.73 47.79
C ASN A 413 -16.09 -19.97 48.03
N MET A 414 -16.18 -20.89 47.05
CA MET A 414 -16.84 -22.19 47.22
C MET A 414 -16.04 -23.13 48.14
N HIS A 415 -14.71 -23.15 48.02
CA HIS A 415 -13.83 -23.91 48.93
C HIS A 415 -13.88 -23.41 50.38
N LEU A 416 -14.23 -22.13 50.59
CA LEU A 416 -14.52 -21.57 51.91
C LEU A 416 -15.90 -21.96 52.45
N GLY A 417 -16.64 -22.85 51.78
CA GLY A 417 -17.93 -23.39 52.24
C GLY A 417 -19.13 -22.47 52.02
N LYS A 418 -19.01 -21.41 51.21
CA LYS A 418 -20.12 -20.47 50.95
C LYS A 418 -21.16 -21.06 49.96
N PRO A 419 -22.46 -20.78 50.13
CA PRO A 419 -23.48 -21.20 49.17
C PRO A 419 -23.25 -20.55 47.79
N ILE A 420 -23.49 -21.29 46.70
CA ILE A 420 -23.05 -20.93 45.33
C ILE A 420 -23.45 -19.51 44.89
N VAL A 421 -24.68 -19.07 45.16
CA VAL A 421 -25.14 -17.72 44.80
C VAL A 421 -24.39 -16.64 45.60
N LYS A 422 -24.10 -16.90 46.88
CA LYS A 422 -23.31 -16.01 47.72
C LYS A 422 -21.83 -16.04 47.34
N ALA A 423 -21.30 -17.20 46.99
CA ALA A 423 -19.93 -17.36 46.49
C ALA A 423 -19.71 -16.60 45.17
N ILE A 424 -20.70 -16.60 44.27
CA ILE A 424 -20.68 -15.82 43.02
C ILE A 424 -20.73 -14.31 43.30
N LEU A 425 -21.64 -13.85 44.15
CA LEU A 425 -21.78 -12.42 44.46
C LEU A 425 -20.55 -11.86 45.20
N ASP A 426 -20.06 -12.56 46.23
CA ASP A 426 -18.86 -12.18 46.97
C ASP A 426 -17.61 -12.28 46.08
N GLY A 427 -17.52 -13.35 45.28
CA GLY A 427 -16.44 -13.58 44.33
C GLY A 427 -16.34 -12.45 43.31
N ALA A 428 -17.44 -12.07 42.67
CA ALA A 428 -17.44 -10.97 41.72
C ALA A 428 -17.16 -9.61 42.37
N ALA A 429 -17.62 -9.38 43.61
CA ALA A 429 -17.39 -8.12 44.33
C ALA A 429 -15.92 -7.88 44.69
N GLN A 430 -15.21 -8.92 45.13
CA GLN A 430 -13.80 -8.83 45.56
C GLN A 430 -12.83 -8.43 44.45
N ILE A 431 -13.12 -8.82 43.20
CA ILE A 431 -12.28 -8.52 42.03
C ILE A 431 -12.88 -7.38 41.18
N ALA A 432 -13.98 -6.77 41.64
CA ALA A 432 -14.80 -5.89 40.83
C ALA A 432 -14.05 -4.67 40.28
N THR A 433 -13.52 -3.89 41.22
CA THR A 433 -12.82 -2.63 40.97
C THR A 433 -11.42 -2.86 40.40
N PRO A 434 -10.62 -3.80 40.94
CA PRO A 434 -9.26 -4.00 40.46
C PRO A 434 -9.20 -4.47 39.00
N THR A 435 -10.10 -5.37 38.57
CA THR A 435 -10.09 -5.80 37.17
C THR A 435 -10.61 -4.71 36.23
N PHE A 436 -11.59 -3.88 36.65
CA PHE A 436 -12.01 -2.74 35.82
C PHE A 436 -10.88 -1.75 35.53
N VAL A 437 -10.12 -1.40 36.58
CA VAL A 437 -8.96 -0.49 36.51
C VAL A 437 -7.85 -1.12 35.65
N SER A 438 -7.64 -2.42 35.79
CA SER A 438 -6.72 -3.21 34.96
C SER A 438 -7.11 -3.19 33.48
N THR A 439 -8.35 -3.55 33.13
CA THR A 439 -8.85 -3.53 31.75
C THR A 439 -8.76 -2.13 31.15
N LEU A 440 -9.12 -1.09 31.91
CA LEU A 440 -9.06 0.30 31.44
C LEU A 440 -7.61 0.76 31.23
N SER A 441 -6.67 0.30 32.06
CA SER A 441 -5.23 0.55 31.87
C SER A 441 -4.73 -0.07 30.57
N ILE A 442 -5.14 -1.31 30.25
CA ILE A 442 -4.81 -1.96 28.97
C ILE A 442 -5.38 -1.15 27.79
N CYS A 443 -6.63 -0.69 27.87
CA CYS A 443 -7.26 0.13 26.83
C CYS A 443 -6.56 1.48 26.64
N ILE A 444 -6.16 2.16 27.73
CA ILE A 444 -5.49 3.47 27.69
C ILE A 444 -4.18 3.41 26.93
N VAL A 445 -3.45 2.29 27.01
CA VAL A 445 -2.17 2.15 26.31
C VAL A 445 -2.31 2.20 24.78
N PHE A 446 -3.50 1.94 24.24
CA PHE A 446 -3.79 2.07 22.80
C PHE A 446 -4.33 3.45 22.39
N VAL A 447 -4.69 4.33 23.33
CA VAL A 447 -5.18 5.70 23.02
C VAL A 447 -4.18 6.52 22.19
N PRO A 448 -2.86 6.51 22.48
CA PRO A 448 -1.89 7.28 21.70
C PRO A 448 -1.77 6.87 20.24
N VAL A 449 -2.20 5.64 19.88
CA VAL A 449 -2.17 5.16 18.49
C VAL A 449 -3.04 6.03 17.57
N ILE A 450 -4.07 6.68 18.12
CA ILE A 450 -4.96 7.59 17.39
C ILE A 450 -4.22 8.87 16.93
N LEU A 451 -3.12 9.22 17.61
CA LEU A 451 -2.31 10.43 17.37
C LEU A 451 -1.19 10.22 16.32
N LEU A 452 -1.10 9.03 15.72
CA LEU A 452 -0.11 8.76 14.67
C LEU A 452 -0.43 9.53 13.38
N ASN A 453 0.60 9.77 12.58
CA ASN A 453 0.48 10.28 11.21
C ASN A 453 0.32 9.13 10.21
N GLU A 454 -0.18 9.43 9.00
CA GLU A 454 -0.26 8.43 7.92
C GLU A 454 1.13 8.10 7.33
N PRO A 455 1.32 6.89 6.79
CA PRO A 455 0.35 5.77 6.67
C PRO A 455 0.18 4.93 7.94
N ALA A 456 1.01 5.16 8.97
CA ALA A 456 1.00 4.35 10.19
C ALA A 456 -0.34 4.40 10.93
N ARG A 457 -0.98 5.57 10.99
CA ARG A 457 -2.30 5.76 11.61
C ARG A 457 -3.36 4.82 11.04
N SER A 458 -3.54 4.81 9.72
CA SER A 458 -4.53 3.96 9.06
C SER A 458 -4.26 2.47 9.29
N LEU A 459 -3.00 2.06 9.40
CA LEU A 459 -2.64 0.65 9.64
C LEU A 459 -2.91 0.20 11.08
N PHE A 460 -2.59 1.02 12.08
CA PHE A 460 -2.57 0.58 13.48
C PHE A 460 -3.77 1.00 14.33
N VAL A 461 -4.48 2.08 13.98
CA VAL A 461 -5.72 2.46 14.68
C VAL A 461 -6.76 1.32 14.64
N PRO A 462 -6.99 0.61 13.52
CA PRO A 462 -7.90 -0.53 13.48
C PRO A 462 -7.45 -1.69 14.36
N LEU A 463 -6.13 -1.96 14.44
CA LEU A 463 -5.57 -2.96 15.35
C LEU A 463 -5.87 -2.59 16.81
N GLY A 464 -5.58 -1.35 17.22
CA GLY A 464 -5.88 -0.87 18.58
C GLY A 464 -7.37 -0.90 18.92
N MET A 465 -8.24 -0.45 18.02
CA MET A 465 -9.69 -0.50 18.22
C MET A 465 -10.21 -1.92 18.39
N SER A 466 -9.67 -2.89 17.63
CA SER A 466 -10.06 -4.29 17.77
C SER A 466 -9.73 -4.84 19.18
N VAL A 467 -8.56 -4.49 19.72
CA VAL A 467 -8.16 -4.89 21.07
C VAL A 467 -9.04 -4.20 22.12
N VAL A 468 -9.23 -2.87 22.01
CA VAL A 468 -10.02 -2.10 22.99
C VAL A 468 -11.47 -2.58 23.04
N PHE A 469 -12.12 -2.78 21.88
CA PHE A 469 -13.50 -3.28 21.84
C PHE A 469 -13.59 -4.72 22.37
N ALA A 470 -12.64 -5.59 22.04
CA ALA A 470 -12.62 -6.96 22.56
C ALA A 470 -12.42 -6.98 24.09
N MET A 471 -11.52 -6.16 24.64
CA MET A 471 -11.28 -6.08 26.09
C MET A 471 -12.47 -5.51 26.86
N MET A 472 -13.08 -4.43 26.35
CA MET A 472 -14.30 -3.87 26.94
C MET A 472 -15.47 -4.86 26.91
N ALA A 473 -15.60 -5.60 25.81
CA ALA A 473 -16.59 -6.66 25.69
C ALA A 473 -16.32 -7.80 26.67
N SER A 474 -15.06 -8.25 26.80
CA SER A 474 -14.69 -9.31 27.74
C SER A 474 -15.04 -8.96 29.18
N TYR A 475 -14.70 -7.74 29.63
CA TYR A 475 -15.06 -7.29 30.97
C TYR A 475 -16.59 -7.28 31.21
N LEU A 476 -17.37 -6.84 30.22
CA LEU A 476 -18.84 -6.84 30.32
C LEU A 476 -19.39 -8.27 30.38
N LEU A 477 -18.85 -9.18 29.56
CA LEU A 477 -19.29 -10.57 29.47
C LEU A 477 -18.85 -11.39 30.69
N SER A 478 -17.67 -11.12 31.23
CA SER A 478 -17.22 -11.61 32.53
C SER A 478 -18.28 -11.30 33.58
N ARG A 479 -18.70 -10.04 33.74
CA ARG A 479 -19.65 -9.66 34.81
C ARG A 479 -21.10 -10.09 34.59
N THR A 480 -21.44 -10.67 33.44
CA THR A 480 -22.83 -10.97 33.08
C THR A 480 -23.04 -12.44 32.75
N ILE A 481 -22.35 -12.95 31.73
CA ILE A 481 -22.50 -14.32 31.23
C ILE A 481 -21.75 -15.31 32.12
N VAL A 482 -20.54 -14.98 32.58
CA VAL A 482 -19.71 -15.91 33.36
C VAL A 482 -20.39 -16.30 34.70
N PRO A 483 -20.87 -15.37 35.56
CA PRO A 483 -21.69 -15.66 36.74
C PRO A 483 -22.95 -16.48 36.46
N LEU A 484 -23.64 -16.18 35.36
CA LEU A 484 -24.86 -16.87 34.98
C LEU A 484 -24.58 -18.33 34.60
N MET A 485 -23.53 -18.55 33.81
CA MET A 485 -23.08 -19.89 33.44
C MET A 485 -22.50 -20.63 34.64
N ALA A 486 -21.74 -19.97 35.50
CA ALA A 486 -21.22 -20.53 36.74
C ALA A 486 -22.35 -21.04 37.64
N ARG A 487 -23.44 -20.27 37.80
CA ARG A 487 -24.62 -20.74 38.53
C ARG A 487 -25.18 -22.03 37.94
N ASN A 488 -25.37 -22.12 36.63
CA ASN A 488 -26.05 -23.28 36.04
C ASN A 488 -25.13 -24.51 35.92
N LEU A 489 -23.84 -24.33 35.59
CA LEU A 489 -22.90 -25.43 35.36
C LEU A 489 -22.21 -25.92 36.65
N LEU A 490 -21.88 -25.03 37.60
CA LEU A 490 -21.15 -25.41 38.83
C LEU A 490 -22.08 -25.90 39.96
N THR A 491 -23.40 -25.72 39.84
CA THR A 491 -24.39 -26.26 40.82
C THR A 491 -24.32 -27.79 40.94
N ALA A 492 -23.86 -28.50 39.90
CA ALA A 492 -23.71 -29.96 39.92
C ALA A 492 -22.37 -30.43 40.54
N GLU A 493 -21.45 -29.53 40.93
CA GLU A 493 -20.24 -29.83 41.70
C GLU A 493 -20.41 -29.54 43.20
N SER A 494 -21.44 -28.78 43.57
CA SER A 494 -21.75 -28.38 44.95
C SER A 494 -22.72 -29.34 45.67
N THR A 495 -22.71 -30.65 45.37
CA THR A 495 -23.39 -31.62 46.24
C THR A 495 -22.73 -31.60 47.61
N HIS A 496 -23.45 -31.05 48.59
CA HIS A 496 -23.07 -30.95 49.99
C HIS A 496 -22.66 -32.33 50.57
N PRO A 497 -21.64 -32.40 51.42
CA PRO A 497 -21.32 -33.58 52.24
C PRO A 497 -22.43 -34.00 53.23
N ASP A 498 -23.49 -33.20 53.38
CA ASP A 498 -24.55 -33.40 54.39
C ASP A 498 -25.72 -34.28 53.93
N ASP A 499 -25.81 -34.67 52.66
CA ASP A 499 -26.82 -35.62 52.15
C ASP A 499 -26.32 -37.08 52.15
N ARG A 500 -25.52 -37.46 53.14
CA ARG A 500 -25.36 -38.88 53.48
C ARG A 500 -26.54 -39.30 54.37
N PRO A 501 -27.44 -40.21 53.94
CA PRO A 501 -28.39 -40.79 54.87
C PRO A 501 -27.61 -41.47 56.00
N LYS A 502 -28.04 -41.23 57.26
CA LYS A 502 -27.43 -41.71 58.52
C LYS A 502 -27.46 -43.25 58.72
N GLY A 503 -27.31 -44.02 57.65
CA GLY A 503 -27.44 -45.48 57.64
C GLY A 503 -26.23 -46.24 57.07
N ALA A 504 -25.04 -45.65 56.99
CA ALA A 504 -23.86 -46.32 56.46
C ALA A 504 -22.60 -46.05 57.30
N MET A 505 -22.68 -46.32 58.61
CA MET A 505 -21.52 -46.38 59.51
C MET A 505 -20.94 -47.82 59.57
N VAL A 506 -20.83 -48.51 58.42
CA VAL A 506 -20.26 -49.87 58.35
C VAL A 506 -19.33 -50.08 57.13
N ALA A 507 -19.13 -49.09 56.25
CA ALA A 507 -18.29 -49.27 55.05
C ALA A 507 -16.96 -48.49 55.11
N GLU A 508 -16.31 -48.45 56.28
CA GLU A 508 -15.01 -47.77 56.47
C GLU A 508 -13.82 -48.74 56.51
N LEU A 509 -13.98 -49.95 55.95
CA LEU A 509 -12.94 -51.00 55.99
C LEU A 509 -12.62 -51.68 54.67
N ASP A 510 -13.18 -51.24 53.53
CA ASP A 510 -12.80 -51.82 52.24
C ASP A 510 -12.37 -50.75 51.24
N GLY A 511 -11.06 -50.69 51.02
CA GLY A 511 -10.43 -49.86 50.02
C GLY A 511 -10.74 -50.36 48.62
N SER A 512 -11.87 -49.94 48.06
CA SER A 512 -12.13 -49.97 46.61
C SER A 512 -13.57 -49.53 46.37
N THR A 513 -13.79 -48.30 45.92
CA THR A 513 -14.79 -48.06 44.86
C THR A 513 -14.63 -46.68 44.19
N SER A 514 -14.36 -46.75 42.89
CA SER A 514 -14.70 -45.79 41.82
C SER A 514 -14.10 -44.37 41.83
N ARG A 515 -12.80 -44.24 42.15
CA ARG A 515 -11.99 -43.18 41.52
C ARG A 515 -11.79 -43.58 40.05
N ARG A 516 -12.71 -43.19 39.16
CA ARG A 516 -12.48 -43.26 37.69
C ARG A 516 -11.18 -42.52 37.43
N TRP A 517 -10.08 -43.24 37.20
CA TRP A 517 -8.83 -42.70 36.71
C TRP A 517 -9.08 -42.08 35.33
N SER A 518 -9.48 -40.82 35.31
CA SER A 518 -9.37 -40.02 34.10
C SER A 518 -7.92 -39.54 34.01
N LEU A 519 -7.31 -39.70 32.84
CA LEU A 519 -5.99 -39.14 32.54
C LEU A 519 -5.91 -37.64 32.92
N LEU A 520 -7.05 -36.95 32.83
CA LEU A 520 -7.25 -35.57 33.28
C LEU A 520 -7.01 -35.36 34.78
N GLY A 521 -7.52 -36.24 35.65
CA GLY A 521 -7.30 -36.14 37.10
C GLY A 521 -5.85 -36.40 37.51
N TRP A 522 -5.15 -37.28 36.79
CA TRP A 522 -3.72 -37.52 36.98
C TRP A 522 -2.85 -36.36 36.48
N LEU A 523 -3.10 -35.86 35.27
CA LEU A 523 -2.41 -34.69 34.71
C LEU A 523 -2.64 -33.43 35.57
N HIS A 524 -3.88 -33.19 35.99
CA HIS A 524 -4.18 -32.08 36.88
C HIS A 524 -3.49 -32.23 38.25
N GLY A 525 -3.46 -33.44 38.83
CA GLY A 525 -2.73 -33.70 40.08
C GLY A 525 -1.21 -33.46 39.96
N ILE A 526 -0.62 -33.73 38.79
CA ILE A 526 0.80 -33.42 38.52
C ILE A 526 1.01 -31.90 38.39
N VAL A 527 0.16 -31.23 37.61
CA VAL A 527 0.24 -29.77 37.41
C VAL A 527 0.05 -29.04 38.74
N GLU A 528 -0.92 -29.48 39.55
CA GLU A 528 -1.19 -28.93 40.87
C GLU A 528 -0.03 -29.15 41.83
N GLY A 529 0.54 -30.36 41.86
CA GLY A 529 1.73 -30.66 42.65
C GLY A 529 2.95 -29.83 42.23
N ALA A 530 3.15 -29.64 40.92
CA ALA A 530 4.21 -28.80 40.39
C ALA A 530 3.98 -27.31 40.72
N PHE A 531 2.72 -26.85 40.66
CA PHE A 531 2.36 -25.47 40.95
C PHE A 531 2.54 -25.14 42.44
N GLU A 532 2.14 -26.04 43.33
CA GLU A 532 2.28 -25.88 44.79
C GLU A 532 3.77 -25.95 45.22
N TRP A 533 4.54 -26.83 44.58
CA TRP A 533 5.99 -26.86 44.73
C TRP A 533 6.65 -25.55 44.28
N LEU A 534 6.23 -25.01 43.13
CA LEU A 534 6.72 -23.74 42.60
C LEU A 534 6.32 -22.56 43.51
N ARG A 535 5.09 -22.58 44.04
CA ARG A 535 4.55 -21.54 44.93
C ARG A 535 5.29 -21.50 46.27
N SER A 536 5.59 -22.66 46.86
CA SER A 536 6.36 -22.76 48.10
C SER A 536 7.80 -22.27 47.91
N HIS A 537 8.47 -22.70 46.83
CA HIS A 537 9.81 -22.19 46.48
C HIS A 537 9.81 -20.69 46.19
N TYR A 538 8.80 -20.19 45.48
CA TYR A 538 8.63 -18.76 45.23
C TYR A 538 8.47 -17.98 46.54
N ARG A 539 7.66 -18.47 47.49
CA ARG A 539 7.48 -17.83 48.80
C ARG A 539 8.81 -17.73 49.56
N ASP A 540 9.61 -18.79 49.55
CA ASP A 540 10.91 -18.83 50.24
C ASP A 540 11.94 -17.92 49.55
N LEU A 541 11.98 -17.92 48.21
CA LEU A 541 12.83 -17.00 47.43
C LEU A 541 12.42 -15.54 47.62
N LEU A 542 11.11 -15.25 47.65
CA LEU A 542 10.61 -13.90 47.89
C LEU A 542 10.96 -13.44 49.32
N ALA A 543 10.85 -14.32 50.31
CA ALA A 543 11.28 -14.03 51.69
C ALA A 543 12.77 -13.68 51.74
N HIS A 544 13.61 -14.43 51.02
CA HIS A 544 15.05 -14.16 50.92
C HIS A 544 15.34 -12.81 50.22
N CYS A 545 14.64 -12.52 49.12
CA CYS A 545 14.73 -11.23 48.42
C CYS A 545 14.27 -10.04 49.29
N LEU A 546 13.23 -10.22 50.11
CA LEU A 546 12.75 -9.20 51.04
C LEU A 546 13.76 -8.93 52.17
N HIS A 547 14.51 -9.95 52.61
CA HIS A 547 15.58 -9.81 53.60
C HIS A 547 16.82 -9.10 53.02
N HIS A 548 17.19 -9.42 51.78
CA HIS A 548 18.33 -8.84 51.05
C HIS A 548 17.94 -7.76 50.01
N LYS A 549 17.01 -6.88 50.39
CA LYS A 549 16.38 -5.88 49.50
C LYS A 549 17.35 -5.05 48.63
N THR A 550 18.51 -4.66 49.15
CA THR A 550 19.50 -3.86 48.40
C THR A 550 20.18 -4.67 47.30
N ILE A 551 20.53 -5.92 47.58
CA ILE A 551 21.18 -6.82 46.60
C ILE A 551 20.20 -7.15 45.48
N THR A 552 18.95 -7.43 45.82
CA THR A 552 17.90 -7.72 44.82
C THR A 552 17.65 -6.53 43.90
N ILE A 553 17.51 -5.31 44.44
CA ILE A 553 17.30 -4.10 43.63
C ILE A 553 18.50 -3.85 42.71
N VAL A 554 19.73 -3.94 43.22
CA VAL A 554 20.94 -3.76 42.41
C VAL A 554 21.05 -4.83 41.33
N GLY A 555 20.73 -6.09 41.64
CA GLY A 555 20.73 -7.19 40.66
C GLY A 555 19.76 -6.95 39.49
N PHE A 556 18.52 -6.54 39.79
CA PHE A 556 17.54 -6.18 38.75
C PHE A 556 18.00 -4.95 37.94
N LEU A 557 18.56 -3.95 38.59
CA LEU A 557 19.03 -2.73 37.92
C LEU A 557 20.21 -3.00 36.99
N VAL A 558 21.16 -3.85 37.39
CA VAL A 558 22.25 -4.34 36.53
C VAL A 558 21.69 -5.11 35.33
N PHE A 559 20.72 -5.99 35.54
CA PHE A 559 20.06 -6.72 34.46
C PHE A 559 19.36 -5.77 33.48
N TYR A 560 18.66 -4.74 33.97
CA TYR A 560 18.02 -3.74 33.11
C TYR A 560 19.03 -2.94 32.30
N ILE A 561 20.11 -2.45 32.92
CA ILE A 561 21.19 -1.73 32.22
C ILE A 561 21.84 -2.61 31.16
N ALA A 562 22.17 -3.86 31.50
CA ALA A 562 22.76 -4.81 30.54
C ALA A 562 21.83 -5.08 29.36
N SER A 563 20.52 -5.15 29.61
CA SER A 563 19.52 -5.34 28.56
C SER A 563 19.38 -4.11 27.66
N TYR A 564 19.47 -2.90 28.22
CA TYR A 564 19.46 -1.66 27.43
C TYR A 564 20.69 -1.50 26.54
N CYS A 565 21.84 -2.09 26.91
CA CYS A 565 23.01 -2.15 26.03
C CYS A 565 22.79 -2.98 24.75
N LEU A 566 21.75 -3.82 24.68
CA LEU A 566 21.40 -4.58 23.47
C LEU A 566 20.64 -3.76 22.43
N ILE A 567 19.98 -2.67 22.83
CA ILE A 567 19.19 -1.81 21.92
C ILE A 567 19.97 -1.34 20.68
N PRO A 568 21.21 -0.82 20.77
CA PRO A 568 21.95 -0.38 19.58
C PRO A 568 22.34 -1.52 18.62
N PHE A 569 22.28 -2.79 19.07
CA PHE A 569 22.52 -3.96 18.22
C PHE A 569 21.25 -4.46 17.53
N LEU A 570 20.07 -3.99 17.96
CA LEU A 570 18.82 -4.26 17.29
C LEU A 570 18.69 -3.32 16.09
N GLY A 571 18.58 -3.89 14.87
CA GLY A 571 18.26 -3.10 13.68
C GLY A 571 16.88 -2.45 13.78
N GLN A 572 16.63 -1.39 13.03
CA GLN A 572 15.35 -0.67 13.01
C GLN A 572 14.69 -0.74 11.63
N ASP A 573 13.47 -1.26 11.57
CA ASP A 573 12.69 -1.33 10.33
C ASP A 573 11.26 -0.81 10.54
N PHE A 574 10.62 -0.29 9.49
CA PHE A 574 9.21 0.10 9.58
C PHE A 574 8.32 -1.14 9.78
N PHE A 575 8.49 -2.11 8.89
CA PHE A 575 7.84 -3.41 8.91
C PHE A 575 8.88 -4.49 8.58
N PRO A 576 8.72 -5.71 9.13
CA PRO A 576 9.57 -6.83 8.73
C PRO A 576 9.38 -7.14 7.24
N GLN A 577 10.44 -7.62 6.59
CA GLN A 577 10.37 -8.02 5.20
C GLN A 577 9.47 -9.25 5.03
N VAL A 578 8.55 -9.18 4.06
CA VAL A 578 7.59 -10.24 3.75
C VAL A 578 7.95 -10.83 2.40
N ASP A 579 8.08 -12.15 2.35
CA ASP A 579 8.32 -12.82 1.08
C ASP A 579 6.99 -13.04 0.34
N GLY A 580 6.66 -12.13 -0.57
CA GLY A 580 5.45 -12.21 -1.42
C GLY A 580 5.59 -13.09 -2.66
N GLY A 581 6.75 -13.75 -2.88
CA GLY A 581 6.96 -14.59 -4.06
C GLY A 581 6.99 -13.84 -5.39
N GLN A 582 7.22 -12.53 -5.39
CA GLN A 582 7.30 -11.72 -6.60
C GLN A 582 8.55 -10.83 -6.57
N LEU A 583 9.17 -10.64 -7.74
CA LEU A 583 10.27 -9.69 -7.96
C LEU A 583 9.90 -8.73 -9.06
N ARG A 584 10.13 -7.44 -8.85
CA ARG A 584 9.93 -6.41 -9.86
C ARG A 584 11.22 -5.66 -10.05
N ILE A 585 11.72 -5.65 -11.28
CA ILE A 585 13.00 -5.05 -11.64
C ILE A 585 12.72 -3.97 -12.68
N HIS A 586 12.99 -2.72 -12.33
CA HIS A 586 13.04 -1.64 -13.30
C HIS A 586 14.41 -1.62 -13.97
N VAL A 587 14.42 -1.58 -15.30
CA VAL A 587 15.62 -1.71 -16.11
C VAL A 587 15.69 -0.54 -17.07
N VAL A 588 16.80 0.18 -17.03
CA VAL A 588 17.08 1.37 -17.83
C VAL A 588 18.25 1.09 -18.76
N CYS A 589 17.98 1.06 -20.05
CA CYS A 589 19.01 0.94 -21.09
C CYS A 589 19.64 2.31 -21.39
N ARG A 590 20.41 2.39 -22.49
CA ARG A 590 21.05 3.63 -22.90
C ARG A 590 20.01 4.70 -23.25
N THR A 591 20.17 5.91 -22.71
CA THR A 591 19.26 7.03 -22.97
C THR A 591 19.07 7.27 -24.48
N GLY A 592 17.82 7.38 -24.92
CA GLY A 592 17.44 7.59 -26.32
C GLY A 592 17.52 6.34 -27.21
N GLN A 593 17.70 5.14 -26.65
CA GLN A 593 17.62 3.89 -27.39
C GLN A 593 16.19 3.66 -27.92
N ARG A 594 16.06 3.13 -29.14
CA ARG A 594 14.77 2.81 -29.74
C ARG A 594 14.13 1.61 -29.04
N ILE A 595 12.80 1.59 -28.96
CA ILE A 595 12.05 0.57 -28.22
C ILE A 595 12.35 -0.85 -28.70
N GLU A 596 12.59 -1.03 -30.00
CA GLU A 596 12.89 -2.34 -30.61
C GLU A 596 14.25 -2.88 -30.16
N GLU A 597 15.23 -2.01 -29.93
CA GLU A 597 16.54 -2.42 -29.41
C GLU A 597 16.49 -2.63 -27.89
N THR A 598 15.65 -1.86 -27.19
CA THR A 598 15.36 -2.08 -25.76
C THR A 598 14.73 -3.45 -25.56
N GLU A 599 13.71 -3.79 -26.36
CA GLU A 599 13.05 -5.10 -26.36
C GLU A 599 14.03 -6.27 -26.50
N ARG A 600 14.97 -6.18 -27.45
CA ARG A 600 16.00 -7.22 -27.62
C ARG A 600 16.91 -7.37 -26.41
N LYS A 601 17.16 -6.29 -25.65
CA LYS A 601 17.94 -6.36 -24.41
C LYS A 601 17.13 -7.01 -23.29
N PHE A 602 15.85 -6.68 -23.16
CA PHE A 602 14.96 -7.31 -22.19
C PHE A 602 14.87 -8.82 -22.38
N LEU A 603 14.68 -9.32 -23.61
CA LEU A 603 14.67 -10.76 -23.90
C LEU A 603 16.00 -11.47 -23.51
N LYS A 604 17.14 -10.78 -23.63
CA LYS A 604 18.44 -11.30 -23.18
C LYS A 604 18.55 -11.35 -21.66
N ILE A 605 18.03 -10.32 -20.99
CA ILE A 605 17.96 -10.26 -19.53
C ILE A 605 17.02 -11.35 -19.00
N GLU A 606 15.84 -11.52 -19.60
CA GLU A 606 14.88 -12.58 -19.30
C GLU A 606 15.53 -13.96 -19.42
N SER A 607 16.23 -14.22 -20.53
CA SER A 607 16.95 -15.47 -20.74
C SER A 607 18.00 -15.74 -19.66
N ALA A 608 18.72 -14.69 -19.23
CA ALA A 608 19.73 -14.80 -18.16
C ALA A 608 19.09 -15.01 -16.78
N ILE A 609 17.91 -14.45 -16.51
CA ILE A 609 17.15 -14.70 -15.28
C ILE A 609 16.67 -16.16 -15.22
N ARG A 610 16.22 -16.71 -16.36
CA ARG A 610 15.81 -18.12 -16.47
C ARG A 610 16.96 -19.12 -16.27
N GLU A 611 18.21 -18.69 -16.33
CA GLU A 611 19.38 -19.52 -15.95
C GLU A 611 19.58 -19.59 -14.43
N VAL A 612 19.18 -18.55 -13.68
CA VAL A 612 19.37 -18.45 -12.23
C VAL A 612 18.26 -19.16 -11.46
N ILE A 613 17.02 -19.02 -11.93
CA ILE A 613 15.84 -19.59 -11.28
C ILE A 613 15.42 -20.86 -12.03
N PRO A 614 15.27 -22.01 -11.35
CA PRO A 614 14.81 -23.25 -11.98
C PRO A 614 13.44 -23.07 -12.64
N GLN A 615 13.22 -23.69 -13.82
CA GLN A 615 11.98 -23.53 -14.58
C GLN A 615 10.71 -23.94 -13.81
N GLY A 616 10.81 -24.90 -12.89
CA GLY A 616 9.67 -25.31 -12.04
C GLY A 616 9.30 -24.32 -10.94
N GLU A 617 10.16 -23.33 -10.66
CA GLU A 617 9.95 -22.32 -9.61
C GLU A 617 9.45 -20.97 -10.17
N ILE A 618 9.39 -20.81 -11.50
CA ILE A 618 8.87 -19.59 -12.15
C ILE A 618 7.43 -19.86 -12.62
N THR A 619 6.48 -19.07 -12.15
CA THR A 619 5.08 -19.14 -12.61
C THR A 619 4.86 -18.31 -13.86
N ALA A 620 5.36 -17.08 -13.90
CA ALA A 620 5.25 -16.18 -15.05
C ALA A 620 6.37 -15.13 -15.03
N ILE A 621 6.84 -14.73 -16.22
CA ILE A 621 7.63 -13.50 -16.39
C ILE A 621 6.87 -12.56 -17.32
N LEU A 622 6.71 -11.32 -16.86
CA LEU A 622 6.00 -10.25 -17.54
C LEU A 622 6.95 -9.07 -17.72
N ASP A 623 7.24 -8.72 -18.96
CA ASP A 623 8.02 -7.52 -19.29
C ASP A 623 7.07 -6.43 -19.75
N ASN A 624 7.19 -5.22 -19.21
CA ASN A 624 6.44 -4.05 -19.63
C ASN A 624 7.44 -2.92 -19.95
N ILE A 625 7.66 -2.70 -21.25
CA ILE A 625 8.75 -1.90 -21.79
C ILE A 625 8.17 -0.63 -22.40
N GLY A 626 8.72 0.53 -22.07
CA GLY A 626 8.34 1.81 -22.67
C GLY A 626 7.14 2.49 -22.00
N LEU A 627 6.86 3.73 -22.41
CA LEU A 627 5.77 4.54 -21.84
C LEU A 627 4.39 4.07 -22.31
N PRO A 628 3.45 3.80 -21.38
CA PRO A 628 2.11 3.37 -21.75
C PRO A 628 1.40 4.45 -22.58
N THR A 629 0.55 4.00 -23.50
CA THR A 629 -0.20 4.85 -24.43
C THR A 629 -1.14 5.83 -23.71
N SER A 630 -1.55 5.53 -22.48
CA SER A 630 -2.44 6.38 -21.69
C SER A 630 -1.74 6.96 -20.46
N GLY A 631 -1.88 8.28 -20.26
CA GLY A 631 -1.47 8.91 -19.01
C GLY A 631 -2.26 8.44 -17.79
N ILE A 632 -3.42 7.79 -17.98
CA ILE A 632 -4.18 7.15 -16.89
C ILE A 632 -3.32 6.08 -16.21
N ASN A 633 -2.61 5.28 -17.00
CA ASN A 633 -1.77 4.19 -16.51
C ASN A 633 -0.66 4.72 -15.57
N LEU A 634 -0.09 5.87 -15.91
CA LEU A 634 0.94 6.56 -15.12
C LEU A 634 0.38 7.29 -13.88
N ALA A 635 -0.90 7.64 -13.90
CA ALA A 635 -1.56 8.24 -12.74
C ALA A 635 -1.86 7.22 -11.63
N TYR A 636 -2.26 6.00 -12.02
CA TYR A 636 -2.63 4.91 -11.11
C TYR A 636 -1.46 4.01 -10.70
N GLY A 637 -0.38 3.97 -11.47
CA GLY A 637 0.79 3.14 -11.20
C GLY A 637 1.89 3.85 -10.41
N ASP A 638 2.72 3.04 -9.75
CA ASP A 638 4.04 3.37 -9.20
C ASP A 638 5.17 3.14 -10.21
N ASN A 639 4.81 3.00 -11.50
CA ASN A 639 5.77 2.76 -12.56
C ASN A 639 6.62 4.02 -12.79
N ILE A 640 7.95 3.85 -12.72
CA ILE A 640 8.94 4.90 -12.92
C ILE A 640 9.46 4.97 -14.37
N THR A 641 8.82 4.27 -15.31
CA THR A 641 9.20 4.33 -16.72
C THR A 641 9.14 5.77 -17.25
N MET A 642 10.23 6.20 -17.85
CA MET A 642 10.52 7.55 -18.28
C MET A 642 10.38 7.71 -19.79
N SER A 643 10.69 6.67 -20.58
CA SER A 643 10.73 6.76 -22.04
C SER A 643 10.65 5.38 -22.69
N ASN A 644 11.16 5.25 -23.92
CA ASN A 644 11.17 4.01 -24.72
C ASN A 644 12.42 3.12 -24.45
N PHE A 645 13.38 3.62 -23.67
CA PHE A 645 14.65 2.94 -23.39
C PHE A 645 14.66 2.23 -22.04
N ASP A 646 13.54 2.21 -21.33
CA ASP A 646 13.38 1.62 -20.02
C ASP A 646 12.06 0.87 -19.89
N GLY A 647 11.92 0.11 -18.82
CA GLY A 647 10.79 -0.78 -18.59
C GLY A 647 10.94 -1.57 -17.31
N GLU A 648 9.98 -2.43 -17.04
CA GLU A 648 9.94 -3.28 -15.86
C GLU A 648 9.82 -4.76 -16.24
N ILE A 649 10.45 -5.61 -15.43
CA ILE A 649 10.37 -7.06 -15.50
C ILE A 649 9.74 -7.53 -14.18
N LEU A 650 8.55 -8.10 -14.24
CA LEU A 650 7.85 -8.70 -13.12
C LEU A 650 7.98 -10.22 -13.20
N ILE A 651 8.53 -10.82 -12.16
CA ILE A 651 8.77 -12.26 -12.04
C ILE A 651 7.89 -12.77 -10.90
N SER A 652 7.00 -13.71 -11.22
CA SER A 652 6.19 -14.42 -10.23
C SER A 652 6.78 -15.80 -9.97
N LEU A 653 7.04 -16.12 -8.70
CA LEU A 653 7.63 -17.37 -8.25
C LEU A 653 6.55 -18.30 -7.67
N ALA A 654 6.79 -19.60 -7.79
CA ALA A 654 5.95 -20.63 -7.19
C ALA A 654 6.04 -20.60 -5.65
N GLU A 655 5.01 -21.15 -4.99
CA GLU A 655 4.93 -21.31 -3.53
C GLU A 655 5.96 -22.33 -3.02
N GLU A 656 6.08 -23.47 -3.71
CA GLU A 656 7.10 -24.49 -3.44
C GLU A 656 8.43 -24.11 -4.09
N ARG A 657 9.28 -23.37 -3.35
CA ARG A 657 10.61 -22.95 -3.81
C ARG A 657 11.72 -23.24 -2.80
N LYS A 658 12.95 -23.39 -3.30
CA LYS A 658 14.12 -23.74 -2.47
C LYS A 658 14.72 -22.56 -1.73
N GLU A 659 14.70 -21.39 -2.34
CA GLU A 659 15.28 -20.16 -1.80
C GLU A 659 14.24 -19.06 -1.68
N SER A 660 14.48 -18.12 -0.77
CA SER A 660 13.63 -16.95 -0.61
C SER A 660 13.76 -16.00 -1.79
N THR A 661 12.73 -15.19 -2.02
CA THR A 661 12.71 -14.18 -3.06
C THR A 661 13.88 -13.19 -2.95
N PHE A 662 14.26 -12.83 -1.71
CA PHE A 662 15.40 -11.95 -1.44
C PHE A 662 16.75 -12.56 -1.82
N ALA A 663 16.92 -13.88 -1.67
CA ALA A 663 18.13 -14.58 -2.09
C ALA A 663 18.26 -14.59 -3.62
N TYR A 664 17.15 -14.85 -4.34
CA TYR A 664 17.11 -14.72 -5.79
C TYR A 664 17.39 -13.28 -6.26
N ALA A 665 16.81 -12.26 -5.60
CA ALA A 665 17.10 -10.86 -5.90
C ALA A 665 18.60 -10.55 -5.81
N LYS A 666 19.28 -11.04 -4.76
CA LYS A 666 20.74 -10.86 -4.58
C LYS A 666 21.56 -11.54 -5.68
N LYS A 667 21.16 -12.74 -6.11
CA LYS A 667 21.81 -13.45 -7.23
C LYS A 667 21.59 -12.73 -8.56
N ILE A 668 20.37 -12.29 -8.84
CA ILE A 668 20.03 -11.54 -10.06
C ILE A 668 20.80 -10.22 -10.10
N ARG A 669 20.85 -9.48 -8.98
CA ARG A 669 21.65 -8.25 -8.85
C ARG A 669 23.11 -8.48 -9.25
N LYS A 670 23.74 -9.53 -8.71
CA LYS A 670 25.12 -9.91 -9.07
C LYS A 670 25.25 -10.25 -10.56
N LEU A 671 24.34 -11.04 -11.10
CA LEU A 671 24.32 -11.45 -12.50
C LEU A 671 24.17 -10.24 -13.44
N LEU A 672 23.25 -9.32 -13.16
CA LEU A 672 23.02 -8.12 -13.97
C LEU A 672 24.27 -7.22 -13.98
N SER A 673 24.90 -7.00 -12.83
CA SER A 673 26.13 -6.22 -12.73
C SER A 673 27.32 -6.84 -13.48
N GLU A 674 27.41 -8.18 -13.55
CA GLU A 674 28.51 -8.87 -14.23
C GLU A 674 28.29 -8.98 -15.75
N ARG A 675 27.06 -9.28 -16.20
CA ARG A 675 26.76 -9.55 -17.62
C ARG A 675 26.27 -8.33 -18.41
N PHE A 676 25.68 -7.34 -17.75
CA PHE A 676 25.06 -6.17 -18.40
C PHE A 676 25.50 -4.84 -17.76
N PRO A 677 26.81 -4.51 -17.76
CA PRO A 677 27.32 -3.30 -17.14
C PRO A 677 26.81 -1.99 -17.77
N GLU A 678 26.29 -2.05 -19.00
CA GLU A 678 25.72 -0.91 -19.72
C GLU A 678 24.28 -0.57 -19.32
N VAL A 679 23.64 -1.39 -18.49
CA VAL A 679 22.25 -1.25 -18.05
C VAL A 679 22.21 -0.84 -16.59
N SER A 680 21.41 0.17 -16.26
CA SER A 680 21.09 0.50 -14.88
C SER A 680 19.83 -0.26 -14.47
N TYR A 681 19.76 -0.76 -13.25
CA TYR A 681 18.59 -1.48 -12.76
C TYR A 681 18.27 -1.08 -11.32
N PHE A 682 17.00 -1.23 -10.95
CA PHE A 682 16.48 -0.92 -9.63
C PHE A 682 15.37 -1.91 -9.26
N PHE A 683 15.46 -2.54 -8.10
CA PHE A 683 14.39 -3.43 -7.62
C PHE A 683 13.26 -2.61 -7.00
N GLN A 684 12.03 -2.79 -7.48
CA GLN A 684 10.85 -2.13 -6.95
C GLN A 684 10.05 -3.07 -6.03
N PRO A 685 9.20 -2.52 -5.15
CA PRO A 685 8.16 -3.28 -4.45
C PRO A 685 7.29 -4.09 -5.42
N ALA A 686 7.36 -5.41 -5.32
CA ALA A 686 6.58 -6.31 -6.17
C ALA A 686 5.27 -6.73 -5.51
N ASP A 687 5.30 -6.92 -4.19
CA ASP A 687 4.17 -7.38 -3.40
C ASP A 687 3.26 -6.22 -2.94
N ILE A 688 1.98 -6.53 -2.73
CA ILE A 688 0.96 -5.57 -2.30
C ILE A 688 1.30 -4.89 -0.97
N VAL A 689 2.04 -5.57 -0.08
CA VAL A 689 2.37 -5.05 1.26
C VAL A 689 3.41 -3.94 1.13
N SER A 690 4.53 -4.23 0.46
CA SER A 690 5.61 -3.27 0.24
C SER A 690 5.13 -2.05 -0.59
N GLN A 691 4.25 -2.26 -1.59
CA GLN A 691 3.68 -1.16 -2.38
C GLN A 691 2.83 -0.20 -1.53
N ILE A 692 1.98 -0.75 -0.66
CA ILE A 692 1.14 0.07 0.24
C ILE A 692 2.01 0.78 1.29
N LEU A 693 3.01 0.09 1.86
CA LEU A 693 3.90 0.67 2.89
C LEU A 693 4.78 1.81 2.37
N ASN A 694 5.15 1.77 1.09
CA ASN A 694 5.88 2.86 0.44
C ASN A 694 4.97 4.02 0.01
N ALA A 695 3.66 3.94 0.24
CA ALA A 695 2.67 4.96 -0.09
C ALA A 695 2.73 5.41 -1.58
N GLY A 696 3.01 4.46 -2.49
CA GLY A 696 3.13 4.71 -3.92
C GLY A 696 4.49 5.23 -4.38
N LEU A 697 5.49 5.35 -3.49
CA LEU A 697 6.87 5.62 -3.88
C LEU A 697 7.57 4.32 -4.36
N PRO A 698 8.44 4.41 -5.38
CA PRO A 698 9.09 3.25 -5.98
C PRO A 698 10.19 2.65 -5.09
N ALA A 699 10.69 3.40 -4.11
CA ALA A 699 11.81 3.02 -3.26
C ALA A 699 11.50 3.24 -1.76
N PRO A 700 12.05 2.40 -0.86
CA PRO A 700 11.89 2.60 0.59
C PRO A 700 12.65 3.83 1.10
N ILE A 701 13.74 4.22 0.42
CA ILE A 701 14.47 5.47 0.66
C ILE A 701 14.53 6.25 -0.65
N ASP A 702 13.95 7.44 -0.64
CA ASP A 702 14.04 8.43 -1.72
C ASP A 702 14.72 9.70 -1.19
N ILE A 703 15.89 10.03 -1.74
CA ILE A 703 16.62 11.24 -1.39
C ILE A 703 16.42 12.27 -2.49
N GLN A 704 15.76 13.36 -2.14
CA GLN A 704 15.39 14.42 -3.06
C GLN A 704 16.32 15.62 -2.92
N VAL A 705 16.83 16.10 -4.06
CA VAL A 705 17.54 17.39 -4.17
C VAL A 705 16.61 18.38 -4.85
N THR A 706 15.94 19.22 -4.06
CA THR A 706 14.96 20.20 -4.57
C THR A 706 15.61 21.56 -4.77
N GLY A 707 15.20 22.29 -5.80
CA GLY A 707 15.54 23.70 -5.96
C GLY A 707 15.55 24.19 -7.42
N LYS A 708 15.56 25.53 -7.59
CA LYS A 708 15.42 26.17 -8.91
C LYS A 708 16.66 26.03 -9.81
N LYS A 709 17.84 25.79 -9.24
CA LYS A 709 19.11 25.71 -9.97
C LYS A 709 19.38 24.29 -10.47
N LYS A 710 18.66 23.88 -11.53
CA LYS A 710 18.66 22.50 -12.06
C LYS A 710 20.06 21.92 -12.30
N ALA A 711 20.92 22.63 -13.02
CA ALA A 711 22.25 22.12 -13.38
C ALA A 711 23.18 21.94 -12.16
N GLU A 712 23.17 22.89 -11.22
CA GLU A 712 23.97 22.79 -9.98
C GLU A 712 23.41 21.68 -9.07
N ASN A 713 22.09 21.58 -8.95
CA ASN A 713 21.42 20.54 -8.17
C ASN A 713 21.69 19.14 -8.72
N PHE A 714 21.69 18.96 -10.05
CA PHE A 714 22.03 17.69 -10.69
C PHE A 714 23.47 17.26 -10.37
N ALA A 715 24.42 18.20 -10.37
CA ALA A 715 25.82 17.89 -10.01
C ALA A 715 25.95 17.43 -8.56
N VAL A 716 25.21 18.05 -7.64
CA VAL A 716 25.13 17.63 -6.23
C VAL A 716 24.44 16.27 -6.11
N ALA A 717 23.33 16.04 -6.80
CA ALA A 717 22.58 14.78 -6.78
C ALA A 717 23.45 13.60 -7.24
N LYS A 718 24.27 13.79 -8.28
CA LYS A 718 25.24 12.78 -8.72
C LYS A 718 26.29 12.47 -7.64
N LEU A 719 26.79 13.49 -6.95
CA LEU A 719 27.75 13.31 -5.86
C LEU A 719 27.12 12.58 -4.67
N VAL A 720 25.86 12.91 -4.33
CA VAL A 720 25.09 12.19 -3.29
C VAL A 720 24.92 10.73 -3.67
N ARG A 721 24.47 10.43 -4.90
CA ARG A 721 24.37 9.05 -5.41
C ARG A 721 25.67 8.28 -5.26
N ASP A 722 26.79 8.86 -5.70
CA ASP A 722 28.10 8.20 -5.63
C ASP A 722 28.56 7.94 -4.20
N ARG A 723 28.22 8.83 -3.25
CA ARG A 723 28.56 8.67 -1.84
C ARG A 723 27.65 7.68 -1.14
N VAL A 724 26.35 7.73 -1.40
CA VAL A 724 25.35 6.80 -0.85
C VAL A 724 25.62 5.37 -1.34
N ALA A 725 26.08 5.18 -2.57
CA ALA A 725 26.51 3.87 -3.09
C ALA A 725 27.69 3.25 -2.32
N THR A 726 28.44 4.03 -1.52
CA THR A 726 29.52 3.50 -0.66
C THR A 726 29.04 3.09 0.74
N VAL A 727 27.78 3.37 1.10
CA VAL A 727 27.21 3.03 2.40
C VAL A 727 26.99 1.52 2.48
N ARG A 728 27.44 0.91 3.58
CA ARG A 728 27.23 -0.52 3.82
C ARG A 728 25.74 -0.81 3.96
N GLY A 729 25.20 -1.64 3.07
CA GLY A 729 23.80 -2.06 3.05
C GLY A 729 22.91 -1.26 2.10
N ALA A 730 23.40 -0.13 1.55
CA ALA A 730 22.72 0.57 0.46
C ALA A 730 22.96 -0.18 -0.86
N VAL A 731 21.89 -0.58 -1.54
CA VAL A 731 21.93 -1.25 -2.85
C VAL A 731 21.01 -0.55 -3.84
N ASP A 732 21.24 -0.79 -5.13
CA ASP A 732 20.46 -0.23 -6.24
C ASP A 732 20.38 1.31 -6.21
N VAL A 733 21.47 1.99 -5.80
CA VAL A 733 21.48 3.45 -5.69
C VAL A 733 21.47 4.07 -7.09
N THR A 734 20.33 4.62 -7.49
CA THR A 734 20.11 5.13 -8.84
C THR A 734 19.51 6.53 -8.82
N LEU A 735 19.87 7.33 -9.83
CA LEU A 735 19.30 8.67 -10.03
C LEU A 735 18.16 8.53 -11.04
N HIS A 736 16.96 8.97 -10.67
CA HIS A 736 15.79 8.81 -11.53
C HIS A 736 15.89 9.70 -12.78
N GLN A 737 16.11 11.01 -12.63
CA GLN A 737 16.11 11.94 -13.75
C GLN A 737 17.37 11.83 -14.62
N LEU A 738 17.19 11.52 -15.90
CA LEU A 738 18.25 11.42 -16.91
C LEU A 738 18.25 12.65 -17.82
N VAL A 739 19.28 13.49 -17.69
CA VAL A 739 19.41 14.78 -18.41
C VAL A 739 20.18 14.69 -19.73
N ASN A 740 20.57 13.49 -20.15
CA ASN A 740 21.45 13.24 -21.29
C ASN A 740 20.74 12.62 -22.51
N GLY A 741 19.43 12.87 -22.66
CA GLY A 741 18.66 12.39 -23.80
C GLY A 741 19.11 13.07 -25.09
N PRO A 742 19.35 12.33 -26.19
CA PRO A 742 19.77 12.93 -27.46
C PRO A 742 18.63 13.76 -28.07
N GLN A 743 18.93 14.99 -28.52
CA GLN A 743 17.98 15.89 -29.16
C GLN A 743 18.55 16.44 -30.47
N ILE A 744 17.68 16.61 -31.47
CA ILE A 744 17.97 17.37 -32.69
C ILE A 744 17.27 18.72 -32.56
N LYS A 745 18.03 19.80 -32.65
CA LYS A 745 17.52 21.18 -32.66
C LYS A 745 17.49 21.68 -34.10
N LEU A 746 16.36 22.25 -34.49
CA LEU A 746 16.14 22.85 -35.80
C LEU A 746 15.95 24.35 -35.62
N ASP A 747 16.94 25.11 -36.07
CA ASP A 747 16.96 26.57 -36.00
C ASP A 747 16.45 27.13 -37.33
N VAL A 748 15.17 27.50 -37.36
CA VAL A 748 14.53 28.08 -38.56
C VAL A 748 14.91 29.55 -38.70
N ASP A 749 15.50 29.90 -39.84
CA ASP A 749 15.78 31.28 -40.23
C ASP A 749 14.48 31.93 -40.74
N ARG A 750 13.80 32.65 -39.84
CA ARG A 750 12.52 33.31 -40.12
C ARG A 750 12.62 34.31 -41.27
N SER A 751 13.77 34.96 -41.46
CA SER A 751 13.97 35.91 -42.55
C SER A 751 14.04 35.19 -43.90
N LYS A 752 14.74 34.05 -43.98
CA LYS A 752 14.74 33.21 -45.18
C LYS A 752 13.37 32.58 -45.43
N ALA A 753 12.70 32.06 -44.41
CA ALA A 753 11.35 31.51 -44.55
C ALA A 753 10.39 32.54 -45.16
N MET A 754 10.42 33.79 -44.68
CA MET A 754 9.58 34.88 -45.19
C MET A 754 9.89 35.25 -46.64
N GLN A 755 11.15 35.15 -47.10
CA GLN A 755 11.51 35.37 -48.51
C GLN A 755 10.84 34.35 -49.45
N PHE A 756 10.55 33.15 -48.95
CA PHE A 756 9.80 32.12 -49.66
C PHE A 756 8.28 32.17 -49.40
N GLY A 757 7.79 33.20 -48.70
CA GLY A 757 6.38 33.34 -48.35
C GLY A 757 5.91 32.37 -47.26
N LEU A 758 6.83 31.71 -46.55
CA LEU A 758 6.55 30.75 -45.49
C LEU A 758 6.56 31.44 -44.13
N THR A 759 5.63 31.03 -43.26
CA THR A 759 5.64 31.41 -41.86
C THR A 759 6.23 30.29 -41.00
N GLU A 760 6.65 30.62 -39.78
CA GLU A 760 7.08 29.63 -38.79
C GLU A 760 5.99 28.56 -38.54
N ARG A 761 4.71 28.98 -38.60
CA ARG A 761 3.57 28.08 -38.42
C ARG A 761 3.51 27.02 -39.53
N ASP A 762 3.83 27.39 -40.77
CA ASP A 762 3.83 26.46 -41.91
C ASP A 762 4.95 25.43 -41.76
N VAL A 763 6.14 25.87 -41.34
CA VAL A 763 7.28 24.99 -41.06
C VAL A 763 6.96 24.03 -39.91
N ALA A 764 6.44 24.56 -38.80
CA ALA A 764 6.10 23.78 -37.61
C ALA A 764 5.01 22.74 -37.90
N ASN A 765 3.96 23.10 -38.63
CA ASN A 765 2.88 22.16 -38.99
C ASN A 765 3.38 21.03 -39.91
N SER A 766 4.21 21.35 -40.91
CA SER A 766 4.81 20.33 -41.78
C SER A 766 5.69 19.36 -40.99
N LEU A 767 6.52 19.87 -40.07
CA LEU A 767 7.33 19.03 -39.19
C LEU A 767 6.48 18.16 -38.28
N LEU A 768 5.44 18.74 -37.67
CA LEU A 768 4.53 18.03 -36.76
C LEU A 768 3.83 16.87 -37.47
N ILE A 769 3.29 17.08 -38.67
CA ILE A 769 2.60 16.02 -39.43
C ILE A 769 3.58 14.89 -39.79
N ASN A 770 4.78 15.23 -40.24
CA ASN A 770 5.78 14.22 -40.62
C ASN A 770 6.30 13.42 -39.41
N LEU A 771 6.51 14.06 -38.25
CA LEU A 771 7.20 13.46 -37.10
C LEU A 771 6.26 12.95 -35.98
N SER A 772 5.16 13.64 -35.68
CA SER A 772 4.28 13.37 -34.53
C SER A 772 2.79 13.22 -34.89
N SER A 773 2.47 13.07 -36.17
CA SER A 773 1.11 12.93 -36.72
C SER A 773 0.27 14.21 -36.73
N SER A 774 -0.63 14.31 -37.71
CA SER A 774 -1.62 15.39 -37.83
C SER A 774 -2.64 15.44 -36.70
N PHE A 775 -2.84 14.33 -35.97
CA PHE A 775 -3.96 14.18 -35.02
C PHE A 775 -3.93 15.20 -33.86
N GLN A 776 -2.75 15.63 -33.42
CA GLN A 776 -2.61 16.56 -32.29
C GLN A 776 -3.18 17.96 -32.57
N VAL A 777 -3.12 18.43 -33.82
CA VAL A 777 -3.54 19.79 -34.21
C VAL A 777 -4.78 19.79 -35.11
N ALA A 778 -5.03 18.69 -35.81
CA ALA A 778 -6.14 18.54 -36.74
C ALA A 778 -6.75 17.12 -36.61
N PRO A 779 -7.47 16.85 -35.50
CA PRO A 779 -8.03 15.53 -35.24
C PRO A 779 -9.11 15.17 -36.26
N ASN A 780 -9.06 13.93 -36.73
CA ASN A 780 -10.02 13.37 -37.66
C ASN A 780 -10.36 11.93 -37.22
N PHE A 781 -11.57 11.48 -37.52
CA PHE A 781 -12.12 10.23 -36.99
C PHE A 781 -12.82 9.41 -38.09
N TRP A 782 -12.83 8.10 -37.91
CA TRP A 782 -13.53 7.15 -38.75
C TRP A 782 -14.28 6.12 -37.90
N VAL A 783 -15.59 6.03 -38.09
CA VAL A 783 -16.43 5.04 -37.40
C VAL A 783 -16.46 3.76 -38.21
N ASN A 784 -16.06 2.65 -37.58
CA ASN A 784 -16.15 1.34 -38.22
C ASN A 784 -17.60 0.83 -38.19
N PRO A 785 -18.25 0.65 -39.35
CA PRO A 785 -19.65 0.24 -39.40
C PRO A 785 -19.91 -1.18 -38.89
N LYS A 786 -18.88 -2.03 -38.77
CA LYS A 786 -19.03 -3.42 -38.31
C LYS A 786 -19.15 -3.53 -36.79
N ASN A 787 -18.44 -2.68 -36.04
CA ASN A 787 -18.36 -2.78 -34.59
C ASN A 787 -18.80 -1.49 -33.86
N GLY A 788 -19.08 -0.41 -34.59
CA GLY A 788 -19.53 0.88 -34.03
C GLY A 788 -18.44 1.65 -33.28
N VAL A 789 -17.19 1.20 -33.32
CA VAL A 789 -16.06 1.87 -32.65
C VAL A 789 -15.55 3.01 -33.53
N ASN A 790 -15.28 4.15 -32.90
CA ASN A 790 -14.69 5.31 -33.56
C ASN A 790 -13.16 5.25 -33.42
N TYR A 791 -12.46 5.21 -34.55
CA TYR A 791 -11.00 5.19 -34.61
C TYR A 791 -10.45 6.54 -35.05
N ASN A 792 -9.27 6.86 -34.56
CA ASN A 792 -8.54 8.05 -35.01
C ASN A 792 -8.08 7.84 -36.46
N LEU A 793 -8.11 8.91 -37.26
CA LEU A 793 -7.52 8.97 -38.59
C LEU A 793 -6.31 9.90 -38.52
N ALA A 794 -5.11 9.33 -38.65
CA ALA A 794 -3.86 10.08 -38.59
C ALA A 794 -3.16 10.11 -39.93
N VAL A 795 -2.63 11.28 -40.28
CA VAL A 795 -1.65 11.41 -41.36
C VAL A 795 -0.28 11.52 -40.74
N GLN A 796 0.63 10.65 -41.14
CA GLN A 796 2.02 10.67 -40.69
C GLN A 796 2.92 10.05 -41.75
N THR A 797 4.19 10.46 -41.79
CA THR A 797 5.20 9.75 -42.57
C THR A 797 5.69 8.54 -41.76
N PRO A 798 5.72 7.32 -42.33
CA PRO A 798 6.21 6.14 -41.63
C PRO A 798 7.59 6.36 -41.02
N THR A 799 7.76 5.99 -39.74
CA THR A 799 9.04 6.18 -39.02
C THR A 799 10.22 5.46 -39.66
N ALA A 800 9.97 4.42 -40.47
CA ALA A 800 10.98 3.73 -41.25
C ALA A 800 11.52 4.57 -42.44
N LYS A 801 10.74 5.53 -42.96
CA LYS A 801 11.12 6.43 -44.06
C LYS A 801 11.79 7.73 -43.58
N ILE A 802 11.74 8.02 -42.28
CA ILE A 802 12.46 9.13 -41.64
C ILE A 802 13.46 8.55 -40.64
N SER A 803 14.54 8.00 -41.18
CA SER A 803 15.60 7.29 -40.46
C SER A 803 16.89 8.11 -40.31
N SER A 804 17.07 9.14 -41.13
CA SER A 804 18.29 9.96 -41.17
C SER A 804 18.01 11.45 -41.06
N VAL A 805 19.04 12.21 -40.68
CA VAL A 805 18.97 13.69 -40.62
C VAL A 805 18.67 14.27 -42.00
N GLU A 806 19.22 13.68 -43.06
CA GLU A 806 18.97 14.10 -44.43
C GLU A 806 17.49 13.97 -44.81
N GLU A 807 16.86 12.85 -44.45
CA GLU A 807 15.43 12.64 -44.69
C GLU A 807 14.57 13.66 -43.93
N VAL A 808 14.90 13.98 -42.67
CA VAL A 808 14.23 15.05 -41.92
C VAL A 808 14.39 16.40 -42.64
N MET A 809 15.60 16.73 -43.09
CA MET A 809 15.89 18.00 -43.78
C MET A 809 15.30 18.07 -45.20
N SER A 810 14.98 16.92 -45.80
CA SER A 810 14.28 16.81 -47.07
C SER A 810 12.75 16.99 -46.98
N THR A 811 12.22 17.26 -45.78
CA THR A 811 10.79 17.49 -45.57
C THR A 811 10.28 18.63 -46.45
N GLN A 812 9.17 18.39 -47.15
CA GLN A 812 8.53 19.37 -48.02
C GLN A 812 7.70 20.39 -47.22
N LEU A 813 7.93 21.66 -47.52
CA LEU A 813 7.14 22.79 -47.03
C LEU A 813 6.08 23.18 -48.06
N PRO A 814 4.89 23.62 -47.63
CA PRO A 814 3.79 23.95 -48.53
C PRO A 814 4.19 25.06 -49.50
N ALA A 815 3.83 24.93 -50.78
CA ALA A 815 3.93 26.03 -51.72
C ALA A 815 2.87 27.09 -51.37
N VAL A 816 3.33 28.25 -50.91
CA VAL A 816 2.45 29.41 -50.71
C VAL A 816 2.39 30.17 -52.03
N SER A 817 1.22 30.17 -52.67
CA SER A 817 0.97 31.12 -53.75
C SER A 817 1.14 32.53 -53.19
N ALA A 818 1.97 33.35 -53.82
CA ALA A 818 2.23 34.75 -53.45
C ALA A 818 0.99 35.67 -53.63
N GLY A 819 -0.17 35.28 -53.11
CA GLY A 819 -1.43 36.02 -53.13
C GLY A 819 -1.53 37.08 -52.03
N GLY A 820 -0.48 37.28 -51.23
CA GLY A 820 -0.44 38.29 -50.16
C GLY A 820 0.13 39.65 -50.56
N LEU A 821 0.79 39.80 -51.73
CA LEU A 821 1.43 41.06 -52.10
C LEU A 821 1.12 41.62 -53.49
N THR A 822 0.28 40.96 -54.31
CA THR A 822 -0.21 41.56 -55.56
C THR A 822 -1.63 41.13 -55.86
N THR A 823 -2.60 41.97 -55.50
CA THR A 823 -3.94 41.97 -56.10
C THR A 823 -3.82 42.44 -57.55
N SER A 824 -3.55 41.52 -58.48
CA SER A 824 -3.90 41.72 -59.89
C SER A 824 -4.14 40.38 -60.56
N SER A 825 -5.36 39.87 -60.39
CA SER A 825 -5.94 38.83 -61.22
C SER A 825 -6.32 39.39 -62.61
N ALA A 826 -5.31 39.83 -63.36
CA ALA A 826 -5.43 40.10 -64.80
C ALA A 826 -4.40 39.21 -65.52
N PRO A 827 -4.79 38.46 -66.57
CA PRO A 827 -3.81 37.78 -67.38
C PRO A 827 -3.00 38.84 -68.11
N ALA A 828 -1.70 38.96 -67.81
CA ALA A 828 -0.81 39.81 -68.57
C ALA A 828 -0.64 39.20 -69.97
N THR A 829 -1.32 39.77 -70.96
CA THR A 829 -1.05 39.54 -72.38
C THR A 829 0.15 40.37 -72.79
N ASN A 830 1.11 39.77 -73.48
CA ASN A 830 2.12 40.54 -74.19
C ASN A 830 1.45 41.31 -75.34
N SER A 831 2.07 42.39 -75.82
CA SER A 831 1.59 43.21 -76.96
C SER A 831 1.34 42.42 -78.26
N ASP A 832 1.82 41.18 -78.34
CA ASP A 832 1.69 40.30 -79.50
C ASP A 832 0.64 39.17 -79.32
N GLY A 833 -0.24 39.28 -78.31
CA GLY A 833 -1.33 38.31 -78.10
C GLY A 833 -0.91 36.91 -77.62
N SER A 834 0.37 36.71 -77.30
CA SER A 834 0.85 35.49 -76.64
C SER A 834 0.68 35.57 -75.13
N VAL A 835 0.20 34.48 -74.51
CA VAL A 835 0.06 34.35 -73.06
C VAL A 835 1.44 34.41 -72.43
N ALA A 836 1.74 35.47 -71.68
CA ALA A 836 2.97 35.56 -70.92
C ALA A 836 2.93 34.47 -69.83
N ARG A 837 3.80 33.46 -69.95
CA ARG A 837 4.17 32.59 -68.82
C ARG A 837 4.97 33.45 -67.84
N THR A 838 4.28 34.30 -67.09
CA THR A 838 4.88 35.19 -66.10
C THR A 838 5.67 34.39 -65.07
N ALA A 839 6.82 34.93 -64.68
CA ALA A 839 7.77 34.39 -63.70
C ALA A 839 7.16 34.00 -62.34
N ALA A 840 5.89 34.35 -62.08
CA ALA A 840 5.08 33.89 -60.95
C ALA A 840 4.96 32.34 -60.85
N SER A 841 5.16 31.61 -61.94
CA SER A 841 5.13 30.13 -61.90
C SER A 841 6.38 29.50 -61.26
N ARG A 842 7.50 30.21 -61.12
CA ARG A 842 8.72 29.65 -60.47
C ARG A 842 8.70 29.73 -58.95
N TYR A 843 7.90 30.63 -58.38
CA TYR A 843 7.80 30.80 -56.93
C TYR A 843 6.74 29.90 -56.28
N ASN A 844 6.01 29.13 -57.08
CA ASN A 844 4.96 28.21 -56.63
C ASN A 844 5.48 26.76 -56.48
N GLN A 845 6.75 26.62 -56.09
CA GLN A 845 7.40 25.32 -55.87
C GLN A 845 7.57 25.10 -54.36
N ASN A 846 7.16 23.92 -53.89
CA ASN A 846 7.41 23.46 -52.53
C ASN A 846 8.89 23.61 -52.20
N GLN A 847 9.20 24.19 -51.05
CA GLN A 847 10.57 24.34 -50.57
C GLN A 847 10.95 23.17 -49.67
N LEU A 848 12.26 22.89 -49.56
CA LEU A 848 12.77 21.92 -48.60
C LEU A 848 13.05 22.61 -47.27
N LEU A 849 12.90 21.87 -46.17
CA LEU A 849 13.26 22.34 -44.83
C LEU A 849 14.73 22.79 -44.78
N ALA A 850 15.62 22.10 -45.48
CA ALA A 850 17.04 22.46 -45.59
C ALA A 850 17.31 23.89 -46.10
N ASN A 851 16.39 24.49 -46.88
CA ASN A 851 16.57 25.84 -47.41
C ASN A 851 16.33 26.93 -46.36
N VAL A 852 15.57 26.62 -45.30
CA VAL A 852 15.09 27.59 -44.30
C VAL A 852 15.54 27.27 -42.88
N ALA A 853 16.01 26.06 -42.60
CA ALA A 853 16.42 25.63 -41.26
C ALA A 853 17.86 25.12 -41.22
N GLN A 854 18.53 25.34 -40.09
CA GLN A 854 19.81 24.74 -39.74
C GLN A 854 19.64 23.72 -38.63
N MET A 855 20.42 22.65 -38.65
CA MET A 855 20.36 21.58 -37.65
C MET A 855 21.54 21.64 -36.70
N SER A 856 21.28 21.52 -35.40
CA SER A 856 22.30 21.36 -34.37
C SER A 856 21.95 20.19 -33.43
N ARG A 857 22.97 19.59 -32.80
CA ARG A 857 22.78 18.51 -31.82
C ARG A 857 22.65 19.10 -30.42
N GLY A 858 21.69 18.62 -29.66
CA GLY A 858 21.46 19.00 -28.28
C GLY A 858 21.24 17.80 -27.37
N VAL A 859 21.03 18.09 -26.09
CA VAL A 859 20.54 17.14 -25.10
C VAL A 859 19.29 17.69 -24.44
N THR A 860 18.42 16.80 -23.99
CA THR A 860 17.18 17.11 -23.25
C THR A 860 17.04 16.15 -22.08
N SER A 861 16.33 16.56 -21.04
CA SER A 861 15.87 15.64 -20.01
C SER A 861 14.83 14.66 -20.53
N ALA A 862 14.93 13.39 -20.11
CA ALA A 862 13.93 12.36 -20.41
C ALA A 862 12.65 12.54 -19.58
N ILE A 863 12.81 12.96 -18.32
CA ILE A 863 11.73 13.34 -17.41
C ILE A 863 12.16 14.60 -16.65
N VAL A 864 11.21 15.46 -16.31
CA VAL A 864 11.42 16.52 -15.32
C VAL A 864 10.38 16.36 -14.23
N SER A 865 10.83 16.24 -12.98
CA SER A 865 9.96 16.05 -11.83
C SER A 865 9.95 17.30 -10.96
N HIS A 866 8.78 17.64 -10.42
CA HIS A 866 8.64 18.68 -9.40
C HIS A 866 8.11 18.11 -8.08
N TYR A 867 8.62 18.65 -6.97
CA TYR A 867 8.05 18.50 -5.64
C TYR A 867 7.76 19.89 -5.08
N ARG A 868 6.52 20.14 -4.63
CA ARG A 868 6.07 21.46 -4.15
C ARG A 868 6.39 22.61 -5.13
N ILE A 869 6.14 22.39 -6.42
CA ILE A 869 6.35 23.36 -7.52
C ILE A 869 7.83 23.75 -7.70
N GLN A 870 8.76 22.90 -7.25
CA GLN A 870 10.19 23.09 -7.46
C GLN A 870 10.78 21.86 -8.17
N PRO A 871 11.71 22.06 -9.12
CA PRO A 871 12.43 20.95 -9.73
C PRO A 871 13.14 20.09 -8.69
N VAL A 872 13.01 18.78 -8.84
CA VAL A 872 13.61 17.78 -7.94
C VAL A 872 14.42 16.76 -8.72
N PHE A 873 15.50 16.30 -8.11
CA PHE A 873 16.26 15.12 -8.52
C PHE A 873 16.13 14.05 -7.44
N ASP A 874 15.52 12.93 -7.78
CA ASP A 874 15.24 11.82 -6.88
C ASP A 874 16.33 10.75 -7.00
N ILE A 875 16.85 10.33 -5.86
CA ILE A 875 17.88 9.30 -5.74
C ILE A 875 17.27 8.15 -4.94
N TYR A 876 16.95 7.07 -5.66
CA TYR A 876 16.36 5.88 -5.07
C TYR A 876 17.43 4.98 -4.49
N CYS A 877 17.14 4.43 -3.31
CA CYS A 877 18.03 3.52 -2.61
C CYS A 877 17.22 2.39 -1.96
N ASN A 878 17.67 1.15 -2.19
CA ASN A 878 17.18 -0.03 -1.50
C ASN A 878 18.14 -0.42 -0.38
N VAL A 879 17.66 -1.28 0.52
CA VAL A 879 18.43 -1.77 1.67
C VAL A 879 18.57 -3.29 1.58
N GLN A 880 19.79 -3.80 1.80
CA GLN A 880 20.10 -5.23 1.80
C GLN A 880 21.10 -5.57 2.91
N ASP A 881 20.92 -6.72 3.56
CA ASP A 881 21.80 -7.27 4.61
C ASP A 881 22.02 -6.31 5.83
N ARG A 882 21.20 -5.27 5.95
CA ARG A 882 21.19 -4.27 7.03
C ARG A 882 19.76 -3.74 7.20
N ASP A 883 19.49 -3.05 8.29
CA ASP A 883 18.21 -2.45 8.63
C ASP A 883 18.00 -1.07 7.98
N LEU A 884 16.73 -0.70 7.75
CA LEU A 884 16.33 0.54 7.11
C LEU A 884 16.81 1.78 7.90
N GLY A 885 16.70 1.75 9.23
CA GLY A 885 17.09 2.84 10.11
C GLY A 885 18.60 3.09 10.12
N GLY A 886 19.40 2.03 10.21
CA GLY A 886 20.86 2.11 10.15
C GLY A 886 21.37 2.71 8.85
N VAL A 887 20.82 2.30 7.69
CA VAL A 887 21.18 2.89 6.39
C VAL A 887 20.71 4.34 6.28
N THR A 888 19.49 4.65 6.74
CA THR A 888 18.96 6.02 6.73
C THR A 888 19.82 6.97 7.58
N GLN A 889 20.30 6.51 8.73
CA GLN A 889 21.15 7.32 9.60
C GLN A 889 22.50 7.64 8.96
N ASP A 890 23.14 6.66 8.32
CA ASP A 890 24.40 6.86 7.59
C ASP A 890 24.21 7.82 6.40
N ILE A 891 23.07 7.73 5.70
CA ILE A 891 22.69 8.66 4.64
C ILE A 891 22.51 10.08 5.20
N ARG A 892 21.83 10.26 6.33
CA ARG A 892 21.66 11.59 6.96
C ARG A 892 22.99 12.25 7.29
N VAL A 893 23.96 11.48 7.81
CA VAL A 893 25.33 11.99 8.06
C VAL A 893 25.97 12.50 6.76
N ILE A 894 25.86 11.74 5.67
CA ILE A 894 26.38 12.16 4.36
C ILE A 894 25.68 13.44 3.86
N LEU A 895 24.36 13.54 4.01
CA LEU A 895 23.60 14.71 3.59
C LEU A 895 23.97 15.96 4.41
N ASP A 896 24.21 15.81 5.71
CA ASP A 896 24.64 16.89 6.58
C ASP A 896 26.05 17.39 6.22
N GLU A 897 26.98 16.49 5.87
CA GLU A 897 28.31 16.85 5.35
C GLU A 897 28.23 17.61 4.01
N LEU A 898 27.32 17.19 3.13
CA LEU A 898 27.15 17.75 1.79
C LEU A 898 26.28 19.01 1.75
N LYS A 899 25.60 19.35 2.85
CA LYS A 899 24.74 20.52 2.97
C LYS A 899 25.45 21.83 2.60
N GLY A 900 26.75 21.94 2.89
CA GLY A 900 27.56 23.10 2.52
C GLY A 900 27.81 23.28 1.02
N LYS A 901 27.60 22.22 0.21
CA LYS A 901 27.75 22.25 -1.25
C LYS A 901 26.44 22.53 -1.99
N LEU A 902 25.31 22.59 -1.26
CA LEU A 902 24.03 22.90 -1.87
C LEU A 902 23.99 24.34 -2.38
N PRO A 903 23.43 24.58 -3.58
CA PRO A 903 23.16 25.92 -4.04
C PRO A 903 22.16 26.65 -3.12
N LYS A 904 22.25 27.98 -3.08
CA LYS A 904 21.30 28.80 -2.31
C LYS A 904 19.87 28.54 -2.76
N GLY A 905 18.99 28.22 -1.81
CA GLY A 905 17.58 27.92 -2.07
C GLY A 905 17.30 26.48 -2.50
N SER A 906 18.28 25.58 -2.40
CA SER A 906 18.10 24.13 -2.56
C SER A 906 18.13 23.43 -1.20
N GLU A 907 17.41 22.34 -1.06
CA GLU A 907 17.35 21.52 0.17
C GLU A 907 17.41 20.03 -0.14
N PHE A 908 17.81 19.24 0.87
CA PHE A 908 17.70 17.79 0.85
C PHE A 908 16.45 17.36 1.61
N ILE A 909 15.66 16.47 1.00
CA ILE A 909 14.50 15.87 1.64
C ILE A 909 14.64 14.35 1.54
N VAL A 910 14.47 13.63 2.65
CA VAL A 910 14.44 12.16 2.63
C VAL A 910 12.99 11.73 2.77
N ARG A 911 12.52 10.90 1.84
CA ARG A 911 11.15 10.39 1.74
C ARG A 911 11.15 8.87 1.63
N GLY A 912 9.95 8.30 1.52
CA GLY A 912 9.73 6.86 1.47
C GLY A 912 9.41 6.27 2.84
N GLN A 913 9.58 4.97 2.95
CA GLN A 913 9.38 4.19 4.16
C GLN A 913 10.22 4.73 5.34
N ALA A 914 11.41 5.27 5.07
CA ALA A 914 12.30 5.83 6.08
C ALA A 914 11.70 7.02 6.85
N ASP A 915 10.99 7.92 6.16
CA ASP A 915 10.35 9.07 6.80
C ASP A 915 9.10 8.65 7.60
N ALA A 916 8.29 7.76 7.02
CA ALA A 916 7.15 7.16 7.69
C ALA A 916 7.57 6.39 8.96
N MET A 917 8.69 5.65 8.90
CA MET A 917 9.26 4.94 10.05
C MET A 917 9.66 5.90 11.16
N ASN A 918 10.44 6.94 10.83
CA ASN A 918 10.93 7.89 11.82
C ASN A 918 9.77 8.64 12.50
N SER A 919 8.78 9.07 11.72
CA SER A 919 7.57 9.71 12.22
C SER A 919 6.75 8.77 13.11
N ALA A 920 6.58 7.50 12.72
CA ALA A 920 5.87 6.50 13.52
C ALA A 920 6.62 6.17 14.82
N PHE A 921 7.95 6.03 14.79
CA PHE A 921 8.74 5.74 15.99
C PHE A 921 8.68 6.88 17.00
N ILE A 922 8.84 8.13 16.56
CA ILE A 922 8.70 9.31 17.42
C ILE A 922 7.28 9.36 18.01
N GLY A 923 6.26 9.17 17.17
CA GLY A 923 4.86 9.16 17.60
C GLY A 923 4.53 8.05 18.61
N LEU A 924 5.09 6.85 18.42
CA LEU A 924 4.83 5.70 19.30
C LEU A 924 5.64 5.73 20.59
N ILE A 925 6.91 6.12 20.55
CA ILE A 925 7.72 6.25 21.77
C ILE A 925 7.15 7.40 22.62
N GLY A 926 6.84 8.53 22.00
CA GLY A 926 6.14 9.64 22.66
C GLY A 926 4.76 9.21 23.17
N GLY A 927 4.06 8.40 22.38
CA GLY A 927 2.77 7.81 22.72
C GLY A 927 2.83 6.87 23.93
N ILE A 928 3.84 6.00 24.02
CA ILE A 928 4.09 5.15 25.19
C ILE A 928 4.29 6.01 26.42
N ALA A 929 5.15 7.03 26.35
CA ALA A 929 5.37 7.93 27.47
C ALA A 929 4.06 8.62 27.91
N PHE A 930 3.24 9.06 26.95
CA PHE A 930 1.93 9.63 27.23
C PHE A 930 0.95 8.62 27.84
N ALA A 931 0.88 7.38 27.33
CA ALA A 931 0.09 6.30 27.89
C ALA A 931 0.51 5.98 29.33
N LEU A 932 1.80 5.94 29.63
CA LEU A 932 2.31 5.74 30.99
C LEU A 932 1.84 6.83 31.94
N VAL A 933 1.82 8.09 31.50
CA VAL A 933 1.27 9.20 32.29
C VAL A 933 -0.24 9.03 32.51
N LEU A 934 -1.00 8.64 31.48
CA LEU A 934 -2.44 8.41 31.62
C LEU A 934 -2.76 7.24 32.55
N VAL A 935 -2.02 6.12 32.44
CA VAL A 935 -2.13 4.98 33.36
C VAL A 935 -1.76 5.43 34.78
N TYR A 936 -0.67 6.18 34.95
CA TYR A 936 -0.28 6.73 36.25
C TYR A 936 -1.41 7.55 36.88
N LEU A 937 -1.99 8.51 36.15
CA LEU A 937 -3.08 9.34 36.63
C LEU A 937 -4.33 8.52 36.98
N LEU A 938 -4.67 7.53 36.16
CA LEU A 938 -5.78 6.62 36.44
C LEU A 938 -5.56 5.85 37.74
N LEU A 939 -4.35 5.38 37.98
CA LEU A 939 -3.98 4.66 39.20
C LEU A 939 -3.93 5.58 40.42
N VAL A 940 -3.49 6.84 40.26
CA VAL A 940 -3.54 7.84 41.34
C VAL A 940 -4.98 8.06 41.79
N VAL A 941 -5.92 8.18 40.84
CA VAL A 941 -7.35 8.31 41.15
C VAL A 941 -7.91 7.05 41.81
N ASN A 942 -7.46 5.86 41.39
CA ASN A 942 -7.95 4.62 41.98
C ASN A 942 -7.43 4.39 43.42
N PHE A 943 -6.12 4.49 43.62
CA PHE A 943 -5.46 4.23 44.91
C PHE A 943 -5.48 5.44 45.87
N HIS A 944 -5.92 6.62 45.39
CA HIS A 944 -5.85 7.87 46.14
C HIS A 944 -4.43 8.16 46.70
N SER A 945 -3.40 7.76 45.95
CA SER A 945 -1.99 7.78 46.37
C SER A 945 -1.10 8.06 45.17
N TRP A 946 -0.05 8.87 45.36
CA TRP A 946 0.96 9.14 44.33
C TRP A 946 2.08 8.08 44.30
N VAL A 947 2.21 7.31 45.39
CA VAL A 947 3.31 6.37 45.60
C VAL A 947 2.98 4.98 45.06
N ASP A 948 1.77 4.48 45.32
CA ASP A 948 1.37 3.13 44.87
C ASP A 948 1.40 2.98 43.34
N PRO A 949 0.93 3.97 42.55
CA PRO A 949 1.07 3.93 41.09
C PRO A 949 2.53 3.93 40.63
N LEU A 950 3.42 4.66 41.31
CA LEU A 950 4.85 4.68 40.96
C LEU A 950 5.47 3.29 41.17
N ILE A 951 5.09 2.60 42.24
CA ILE A 951 5.55 1.24 42.56
C ILE A 951 5.07 0.25 41.49
N ILE A 952 3.81 0.36 41.05
CA ILE A 952 3.23 -0.47 39.99
C ILE A 952 4.02 -0.31 38.68
N LEU A 953 4.34 0.93 38.31
CA LEU A 953 5.04 1.22 37.05
C LEU A 953 6.52 0.82 37.04
N MET A 954 7.13 0.52 38.20
CA MET A 954 8.51 0.02 38.28
C MET A 954 8.69 -1.37 37.66
N ALA A 955 7.62 -2.09 37.32
CA ALA A 955 7.69 -3.34 36.55
C ALA A 955 8.00 -3.11 35.05
N ILE A 956 7.74 -1.91 34.51
CA ILE A 956 7.83 -1.60 33.06
C ILE A 956 9.26 -1.64 32.50
N PRO A 957 10.29 -1.12 33.19
CA PRO A 957 11.67 -1.30 32.74
C PRO A 957 12.03 -2.77 32.50
N GLY A 958 11.48 -3.67 33.33
CA GLY A 958 11.61 -5.11 33.13
C GLY A 958 10.95 -5.60 31.83
N ALA A 959 9.78 -5.08 31.47
CA ALA A 959 9.13 -5.40 30.20
C ALA A 959 10.02 -5.01 29.01
N PHE A 960 10.57 -3.79 29.00
CA PHE A 960 11.48 -3.34 27.93
C PHE A 960 12.76 -4.18 27.84
N ALA A 961 13.33 -4.57 28.98
CA ALA A 961 14.49 -5.46 29.01
C ALA A 961 14.17 -6.81 28.36
N GLY A 962 13.01 -7.41 28.69
CA GLY A 962 12.57 -8.67 28.09
C GLY A 962 12.30 -8.59 26.59
N ILE A 963 11.74 -7.48 26.12
CA ILE A 963 11.54 -7.23 24.68
C ILE A 963 12.88 -7.19 23.95
N ALA A 964 13.86 -6.43 24.48
CA ALA A 964 15.19 -6.34 23.88
C ALA A 964 15.87 -7.71 23.75
N TRP A 965 15.79 -8.54 24.80
CA TRP A 965 16.32 -9.89 24.78
C TRP A 965 15.62 -10.82 23.79
N SER A 966 14.28 -10.78 23.72
CA SER A 966 13.52 -11.63 22.80
C SER A 966 13.79 -11.28 21.35
N LEU A 967 13.82 -9.98 21.01
CA LEU A 967 14.11 -9.54 19.66
C LEU A 967 15.56 -9.89 19.26
N PHE A 968 16.51 -9.73 20.18
CA PHE A 968 17.92 -10.08 19.96
C PHE A 968 18.10 -11.58 19.74
N ALA A 969 17.51 -12.42 20.62
CA ALA A 969 17.62 -13.88 20.51
C ALA A 969 16.98 -14.43 19.23
N THR A 970 15.95 -13.76 18.71
CA THR A 970 15.25 -14.16 17.48
C THR A 970 15.78 -13.48 16.22
N SER A 971 16.83 -12.65 16.32
CA SER A 971 17.39 -11.85 15.21
C SER A 971 16.32 -11.02 14.48
N THR A 972 15.36 -10.47 15.23
CA THR A 972 14.33 -9.58 14.68
C THR A 972 14.69 -8.12 14.91
N SER A 973 14.41 -7.29 13.91
CA SER A 973 14.56 -5.85 14.03
C SER A 973 13.47 -5.26 14.92
N PHE A 974 13.84 -4.17 15.59
CA PHE A 974 12.92 -3.30 16.29
C PHE A 974 12.04 -2.59 15.26
N SER A 975 10.77 -2.95 15.22
CA SER A 975 9.81 -2.49 14.21
C SER A 975 8.53 -1.92 14.80
N VAL A 976 7.68 -1.30 13.96
CA VAL A 976 6.42 -0.74 14.45
C VAL A 976 5.50 -1.80 15.07
N PRO A 977 5.33 -3.01 14.49
CA PRO A 977 4.62 -4.10 15.17
C PRO A 977 5.26 -4.51 16.50
N ALA A 978 6.59 -4.50 16.63
CA ALA A 978 7.26 -4.79 17.90
C ALA A 978 6.97 -3.72 18.98
N LEU A 979 6.91 -2.43 18.59
CA LEU A 979 6.49 -1.33 19.48
C LEU A 979 5.04 -1.47 19.95
N MET A 980 4.14 -1.95 19.09
CA MET A 980 2.77 -2.29 19.49
C MET A 980 2.75 -3.42 20.52
N GLY A 981 3.62 -4.42 20.36
CA GLY A 981 3.77 -5.52 21.32
C GLY A 981 4.35 -5.04 22.65
N ALA A 982 5.25 -4.06 22.60
CA ALA A 982 5.78 -3.38 23.77
C ALA A 982 4.69 -2.64 24.55
N MET A 983 3.87 -1.85 23.86
CA MET A 983 2.69 -1.18 24.42
C MET A 983 1.76 -2.19 25.11
N MET A 984 1.42 -3.27 24.43
CA MET A 984 0.58 -4.31 25.03
C MET A 984 1.22 -4.94 26.28
N SER A 985 2.51 -5.26 26.23
CA SER A 985 3.25 -5.82 27.38
C SER A 985 3.22 -4.90 28.58
N ILE A 986 3.31 -3.58 28.37
CA ILE A 986 3.21 -2.56 29.42
C ILE A 986 1.81 -2.57 30.06
N GLY A 987 0.75 -2.63 29.25
CA GLY A 987 -0.62 -2.70 29.74
C GLY A 987 -0.85 -3.93 30.62
N VAL A 988 -0.44 -5.11 30.14
CA VAL A 988 -0.61 -6.38 30.86
C VAL A 988 0.31 -6.47 32.09
N ALA A 989 1.54 -5.97 32.03
CA ALA A 989 2.43 -5.90 33.18
C ALA A 989 1.87 -5.00 34.29
N SER A 990 1.28 -3.87 33.89
CA SER A 990 0.62 -2.93 34.81
C SER A 990 -0.62 -3.60 35.43
N ALA A 991 -1.45 -4.27 34.64
CA ALA A 991 -2.60 -5.07 35.07
C ALA A 991 -2.24 -6.06 36.19
N ASN A 992 -1.20 -6.88 35.99
CA ASN A 992 -0.74 -7.85 36.98
C ASN A 992 -0.21 -7.18 38.27
N SER A 993 0.49 -6.05 38.11
CA SER A 993 1.03 -5.28 39.24
C SER A 993 -0.05 -4.59 40.06
N ILE A 994 -1.14 -4.11 39.43
CA ILE A 994 -2.30 -3.51 40.11
C ILE A 994 -2.92 -4.52 41.09
N LEU A 995 -3.20 -5.74 40.64
CA LEU A 995 -3.81 -6.79 41.48
C LEU A 995 -2.93 -7.17 42.68
N MET A 996 -1.60 -7.19 42.48
CA MET A 996 -0.63 -7.46 43.54
C MET A 996 -0.67 -6.36 44.61
N ILE A 997 -0.59 -5.10 44.19
CA ILE A 997 -0.54 -3.94 45.10
C ILE A 997 -1.88 -3.70 45.79
N THR A 998 -3.02 -3.89 45.12
CA THR A 998 -4.34 -3.78 45.78
C THR A 998 -4.43 -4.74 46.97
N PHE A 999 -4.00 -6.00 46.80
CA PHE A 999 -4.06 -6.97 47.89
C PHE A 999 -3.01 -6.69 48.98
N ALA A 1000 -1.84 -6.17 48.61
CA ALA A 1000 -0.84 -5.74 49.58
C ALA A 1000 -1.34 -4.57 50.45
N ASN A 1001 -2.05 -3.61 49.85
CA ASN A 1001 -2.68 -2.51 50.56
C ASN A 1001 -3.83 -2.99 51.47
N GLU A 1002 -4.68 -3.91 51.01
CA GLU A 1002 -5.73 -4.52 51.85
C GLU A 1002 -5.14 -5.20 53.10
N GLN A 1003 -3.99 -5.87 52.96
CA GLN A 1003 -3.27 -6.46 54.09
C GLN A 1003 -2.62 -5.43 55.02
N LEU A 1004 -2.21 -4.27 54.50
CA LEU A 1004 -1.72 -3.15 55.32
C LEU A 1004 -2.87 -2.52 56.13
N ASP A 1005 -4.05 -2.36 55.53
CA ASP A 1005 -5.24 -1.84 56.21
C ASP A 1005 -5.73 -2.77 57.33
N GLU A 1006 -5.46 -4.08 57.22
CA GLU A 1006 -5.64 -5.08 58.28
C GLU A 1006 -4.60 -4.98 59.42
N GLY A 1007 -3.66 -4.03 59.36
CA GLY A 1007 -2.67 -3.77 60.42
C GLY A 1007 -1.39 -4.60 60.36
N LYS A 1008 -1.09 -5.27 59.24
CA LYS A 1008 0.14 -6.08 59.08
C LYS A 1008 1.35 -5.22 58.70
N GLU A 1009 2.55 -5.65 59.08
CA GLU A 1009 3.79 -4.98 58.66
C GLU A 1009 3.98 -5.05 57.13
N ALA A 1010 4.58 -4.01 56.54
CA ALA A 1010 4.76 -3.91 55.08
C ALA A 1010 5.49 -5.11 54.44
N GLN A 1011 6.42 -5.74 55.16
CA GLN A 1011 7.14 -6.94 54.69
C GLN A 1011 6.22 -8.17 54.62
N ILE A 1012 5.41 -8.37 55.65
CA ILE A 1012 4.48 -9.50 55.76
C ILE A 1012 3.32 -9.31 54.78
N ALA A 1013 2.82 -8.09 54.65
CA ALA A 1013 1.80 -7.72 53.67
C ALA A 1013 2.27 -8.01 52.23
N ALA A 1014 3.50 -7.61 51.87
CA ALA A 1014 4.09 -7.89 50.56
C ALA A 1014 4.26 -9.40 50.29
N LEU A 1015 4.72 -10.16 51.29
CA LEU A 1015 4.91 -11.61 51.17
C LEU A 1015 3.58 -12.37 51.03
N ASN A 1016 2.57 -12.01 51.82
CA ASN A 1016 1.23 -12.61 51.76
C ASN A 1016 0.53 -12.27 50.45
N ALA A 1017 0.64 -11.02 49.99
CA ALA A 1017 0.13 -10.61 48.68
C ALA A 1017 0.82 -11.37 47.55
N GLY A 1018 2.15 -11.52 47.62
CA GLY A 1018 2.90 -12.31 46.67
C GLY A 1018 2.46 -13.77 46.62
N ALA A 1019 2.36 -14.44 47.75
CA ALA A 1019 2.00 -15.86 47.82
C ALA A 1019 0.56 -16.14 47.36
N THR A 1020 -0.37 -15.21 47.62
CA THR A 1020 -1.78 -15.37 47.22
C THR A 1020 -2.02 -15.01 45.75
N ARG A 1021 -1.27 -14.04 45.21
CA ARG A 1021 -1.41 -13.61 43.80
C ARG A 1021 -0.50 -14.34 42.83
N PHE A 1022 0.49 -15.10 43.31
CA PHE A 1022 1.36 -15.92 42.48
C PHE A 1022 0.57 -16.81 41.50
N ARG A 1023 -0.49 -17.48 41.99
CA ARG A 1023 -1.30 -18.37 41.16
C ARG A 1023 -2.02 -17.60 40.04
N PRO A 1024 -2.90 -16.63 40.32
CA PRO A 1024 -3.54 -15.84 39.27
C PRO A 1024 -2.55 -15.20 38.28
N VAL A 1025 -1.48 -14.56 38.77
CA VAL A 1025 -0.51 -13.85 37.91
C VAL A 1025 0.20 -14.81 36.95
N MET A 1026 0.62 -15.99 37.43
CA MET A 1026 1.25 -17.01 36.57
C MET A 1026 0.27 -17.60 35.56
N MET A 1027 -1.01 -17.78 35.94
CA MET A 1027 -2.04 -18.27 35.03
C MET A 1027 -2.28 -17.27 33.89
N THR A 1028 -2.42 -15.99 34.22
CA THR A 1028 -2.57 -14.90 33.23
C THR A 1028 -1.35 -14.81 32.33
N ALA A 1029 -0.13 -14.75 32.90
CA ALA A 1029 1.10 -14.65 32.12
C ALA A 1029 1.31 -15.87 31.20
N ALA A 1030 1.05 -17.09 31.68
CA ALA A 1030 1.16 -18.30 30.87
C ALA A 1030 0.12 -18.35 29.75
N ALA A 1031 -1.14 -17.95 30.03
CA ALA A 1031 -2.20 -17.87 29.02
C ALA A 1031 -1.85 -16.89 27.91
N MET A 1032 -1.30 -15.73 28.29
CA MET A 1032 -0.82 -14.72 27.35
C MET A 1032 0.36 -15.20 26.49
N ILE A 1033 1.37 -15.81 27.12
CA ILE A 1033 2.56 -16.31 26.41
C ILE A 1033 2.17 -17.43 25.44
N ILE A 1034 1.34 -18.38 25.88
CA ILE A 1034 0.89 -19.50 25.04
C ILE A 1034 -0.07 -19.01 23.94
N GLY A 1035 -0.96 -18.07 24.25
CA GLY A 1035 -1.88 -17.49 23.27
C GLY A 1035 -1.16 -16.70 22.18
N THR A 1036 -0.04 -16.05 22.49
CA THR A 1036 0.76 -15.29 21.50
C THR A 1036 1.87 -16.12 20.84
N LEU A 1037 2.07 -17.37 21.26
CA LEU A 1037 3.11 -18.26 20.74
C LEU A 1037 2.94 -18.59 19.25
N PRO A 1038 1.74 -18.96 18.73
CA PRO A 1038 1.58 -19.22 17.29
C PRO A 1038 1.95 -18.02 16.44
N MET A 1039 1.52 -16.83 16.86
CA MET A 1039 1.83 -15.57 16.19
C MET A 1039 3.33 -15.26 16.22
N ALA A 1040 4.02 -15.50 17.35
CA ALA A 1040 5.46 -15.29 17.46
C ALA A 1040 6.30 -16.22 16.56
N LEU A 1041 5.79 -17.42 16.27
CA LEU A 1041 6.41 -18.37 15.34
C LEU A 1041 6.21 -17.96 13.87
N GLY A 1042 5.16 -17.19 13.56
CA GLY A 1042 4.85 -16.72 12.20
C GLY A 1042 4.51 -17.86 11.24
N LEU A 1043 3.82 -18.89 11.72
CA LEU A 1043 3.45 -20.08 10.95
C LEU A 1043 2.23 -19.80 10.06
N GLY A 1044 2.45 -19.13 8.92
CA GLY A 1044 1.44 -18.87 7.90
C GLY A 1044 1.87 -17.80 6.90
N GLU A 1045 1.25 -17.78 5.71
CA GLU A 1045 1.38 -16.64 4.79
C GLU A 1045 0.92 -15.37 5.52
N GLY A 1046 1.72 -14.30 5.49
CA GLY A 1046 1.46 -13.08 6.28
C GLY A 1046 1.79 -13.15 7.78
N GLY A 1047 2.04 -14.33 8.35
CA GLY A 1047 2.41 -14.50 9.77
C GLY A 1047 3.75 -13.86 10.15
N SER A 1048 4.67 -13.72 9.17
CA SER A 1048 5.94 -13.00 9.35
C SER A 1048 5.76 -11.51 9.68
N GLN A 1049 4.63 -10.90 9.31
CA GLN A 1049 4.31 -9.50 9.63
C GLN A 1049 4.01 -9.30 11.12
N ASN A 1050 3.26 -10.24 11.70
CA ASN A 1050 2.81 -10.19 13.08
C ASN A 1050 3.78 -10.92 14.04
N ALA A 1051 4.78 -11.64 13.53
CA ALA A 1051 5.75 -12.31 14.37
C ALA A 1051 6.55 -11.39 15.32
N PRO A 1052 7.03 -10.20 14.90
CA PRO A 1052 7.72 -9.28 15.82
C PRO A 1052 6.83 -8.78 16.96
N LEU A 1053 5.54 -8.57 16.69
CA LEU A 1053 4.53 -8.22 17.68
C LEU A 1053 4.44 -9.31 18.76
N GLY A 1054 4.32 -10.58 18.36
CA GLY A 1054 4.22 -11.72 19.29
C GLY A 1054 5.50 -11.96 20.10
N ARG A 1055 6.67 -11.85 19.44
CA ARG A 1055 7.98 -11.98 20.10
C ARG A 1055 8.18 -10.91 21.17
N ALA A 1056 7.86 -9.65 20.85
CA ALA A 1056 7.91 -8.56 21.80
C ALA A 1056 7.00 -8.82 23.01
N VAL A 1057 5.78 -9.31 22.80
CA VAL A 1057 4.84 -9.64 23.88
C VAL A 1057 5.36 -10.75 24.80
N ILE A 1058 5.84 -11.85 24.23
CA ILE A 1058 6.38 -12.98 25.01
C ILE A 1058 7.60 -12.55 25.82
N GLY A 1059 8.56 -11.87 25.18
CA GLY A 1059 9.75 -11.37 25.85
C GLY A 1059 9.43 -10.39 26.97
N GLY A 1060 8.56 -9.42 26.67
CA GLY A 1060 8.10 -8.42 27.62
C GLY A 1060 7.41 -9.03 28.82
N LEU A 1061 6.47 -9.97 28.62
CA LEU A 1061 5.75 -10.62 29.69
C LEU A 1061 6.63 -11.53 30.55
N LEU A 1062 7.58 -12.26 29.99
CA LEU A 1062 8.49 -13.11 30.77
C LEU A 1062 9.30 -12.28 31.79
N ALA A 1063 9.92 -11.19 31.34
CA ALA A 1063 10.70 -10.32 32.21
C ALA A 1063 9.81 -9.45 33.12
N ALA A 1064 8.66 -8.98 32.63
CA ALA A 1064 7.72 -8.19 33.43
C ALA A 1064 7.05 -9.01 34.53
N THR A 1065 6.76 -10.30 34.30
CA THR A 1065 6.19 -11.20 35.32
C THR A 1065 7.20 -11.42 36.44
N ALA A 1066 8.48 -11.64 36.11
CA ALA A 1066 9.54 -11.70 37.11
C ALA A 1066 9.69 -10.37 37.87
N GLY A 1067 9.62 -9.23 37.17
CA GLY A 1067 9.61 -7.91 37.81
C GLY A 1067 8.41 -7.70 38.74
N THR A 1068 7.22 -8.11 38.32
CA THR A 1068 5.98 -7.96 39.10
C THR A 1068 5.97 -8.83 40.35
N LEU A 1069 6.51 -10.06 40.27
CA LEU A 1069 6.51 -10.99 41.39
C LEU A 1069 7.66 -10.74 42.39
N PHE A 1070 8.82 -10.30 41.94
CA PHE A 1070 10.00 -10.11 42.81
C PHE A 1070 10.32 -8.63 43.08
N PHE A 1071 10.41 -7.81 42.03
CA PHE A 1071 10.90 -6.44 42.14
C PHE A 1071 9.85 -5.50 42.77
N VAL A 1072 8.60 -5.59 42.33
CA VAL A 1072 7.50 -4.74 42.83
C VAL A 1072 7.26 -4.92 44.34
N PRO A 1073 7.18 -6.15 44.91
CA PRO A 1073 6.98 -6.33 46.35
C PRO A 1073 8.17 -5.85 47.20
N VAL A 1074 9.40 -5.98 46.69
CA VAL A 1074 10.61 -5.49 47.38
C VAL A 1074 10.62 -3.96 47.44
N ILE A 1075 10.26 -3.28 46.34
CA ILE A 1075 10.12 -1.83 46.32
C ILE A 1075 8.97 -1.38 47.24
N PHE A 1076 7.82 -2.04 47.18
CA PHE A 1076 6.68 -1.74 48.05
C PHE A 1076 7.06 -1.81 49.53
N SER A 1077 7.70 -2.91 49.94
CA SER A 1077 8.21 -3.10 51.30
C SER A 1077 9.21 -2.01 51.68
N MET A 1078 10.15 -1.64 50.80
CA MET A 1078 11.15 -0.61 51.08
C MET A 1078 10.54 0.78 51.28
N ILE A 1079 9.58 1.17 50.45
CA ILE A 1079 8.97 2.51 50.50
C ILE A 1079 7.99 2.61 51.67
N ARG A 1080 7.10 1.62 51.85
CA ARG A 1080 6.10 1.63 52.94
C ARG A 1080 6.72 1.40 54.32
N SER A 1081 7.81 0.64 54.45
CA SER A 1081 8.53 0.49 55.73
C SER A 1081 9.22 1.78 56.19
N ARG A 1082 9.60 2.68 55.27
CA ARG A 1082 10.08 4.02 55.64
C ARG A 1082 8.95 4.89 56.18
N TYR A 1083 7.79 4.85 55.52
CA TYR A 1083 6.61 5.60 55.95
C TYR A 1083 6.07 5.14 57.31
N GLN A 1084 6.02 3.83 57.58
CA GLN A 1084 5.66 3.29 58.90
C GLN A 1084 6.65 3.72 60.00
N ARG A 1085 7.96 3.80 59.70
CA ARG A 1085 8.97 4.27 60.66
C ARG A 1085 8.87 5.77 60.94
N GLU A 1086 8.51 6.59 59.96
CA GLU A 1086 8.28 8.03 60.12
C GLU A 1086 7.02 8.30 60.97
N GLN A 1087 5.92 7.58 60.73
CA GLN A 1087 4.71 7.69 61.56
C GLN A 1087 4.89 7.20 63.00
N HIS A 1088 5.73 6.19 63.23
CA HIS A 1088 6.11 5.73 64.58
C HIS A 1088 7.09 6.67 65.29
N HIS A 1089 7.70 7.64 64.60
CA HIS A 1089 8.57 8.65 65.20
C HIS A 1089 7.84 9.97 65.49
N GLU A 1090 6.67 10.20 64.87
CA GLU A 1090 5.81 11.38 65.12
C GLU A 1090 4.71 11.15 66.19
N LEU A 1091 4.45 9.88 66.55
CA LEU A 1091 3.67 9.44 67.72
C LEU A 1091 4.59 9.20 68.92
#